data_AF-A0A5N6EVT7-F1
#
_entry.id   AF-A0A5N6EVT7-F1
#
_cell.length_a   1.000
_cell.length_b   1.000
_cell.length_c   1.000
_cell.angle_alpha   90.00
_cell.angle_beta   90.00
_cell.angle_gamma   90.00
#
_symmetry.space_group_name_H-M   'P 1'
#
loop_
_entity.id
_entity.type
_entity.pdbx_description
1 polymer ?
#
loop_
_entity_poly.entity_id
_entity_poly.type
_entity_poly.pdbx_seq_one_letter_code
_entity_poly.pdbx_strand_id
1 'polypeptide(L)'
;MWLDRMSGHSTPSGPQIDSRSNSPLPRRSTSRLSPYAQNSRPQPSRPGSSLSNLLTPSDSTTSLSATQRADDTALKQFPAKTRPSNVADPLDVLNDIIGKRKEKLAGAESPVLSSTLETKPSQLVAEIDFGGLSLEEFVTKPDEPRRASHSDVGAQTIQQFEKERDKFQDLHSAITGCDDVSRSVEKYLNDFQTELGAVSAEIETLQTRSIQLNAMLANRRNVEQLLGPAVEEISISPKAVRLIVEGPIDENWVKALNEIESRAATIDAKASSPSSTKSVEDVRPLLSDIKKKAVERIRDYLVSQIRALRSPNINAQIIQQQRLVKFKDLYSYLCKAHPILAGEITQAYINTMRWYYLSHFTRYLQALEKIKVYPSDRNEVLGGDPSAPKSGNFVPGGRTGAAAHDPFSLGRRIEILRTGNHMAISSYVAEEDTSFHGIEVPFRNFNLALMDNVSAEYSFMTEMFSTLSFQQISRKATEIFDPVFALGQGLTKQLVEHTTDSLGVLICVRLNQQAAFELQRRKVPVADAYNNGINMRLWPRFQVIMDLHCESLKRVASHTGRSAVSALSLAGGDDLNQSSAPHFLTQRFGQLLHGILVLSSEAGDDEPVSNSLSRLAAEFDNLLAKLSRIGGDAKRRERFLFNNYSLILTIISDTHGKLATEQKRVNNMAMRTSLSISRKFLHPRRSFSSSRPANADVTHAVIGAGVVGLAVARELASREGTSTILLERHDAPGTETSSRNSEVIHAGLYYGVDTLKTKLCIKGKEMMYDLCARNGLPHRNTKKWIVAQTEEQWAAALKTHEHAQKIGVPTRLVGRAEAQTLEPEVQALAGIVESPTTGIVDSHSLMTYLQGDFEDRGGDCAFLTNVTGIEALNGGKNGYRITAVTSDGTETSITAETLVNSAGNYACYINNMILPPERHRTPYYAKGTYFSYAASFPKTSVLVYPATLPGHGGLGTHLTLDLGGRIRFGPDVEWVDDPNDLVPSPARLQQALPEIKTYLPNVDPEAISLDYCGIRPKLGRGGAVNTGKGFQDFIIQEEEGFPGFINLLGIESPGLTSSLAIGEMVEGLLYGRK
;
A
#
# COMPACT_ATOMS: atom_id res chain seq x y z
N MET A 1 1.80 -12.58 30.98
CA MET A 1 0.40 -12.17 31.20
C MET A 1 0.05 -10.70 30.90
N TRP A 2 0.85 -9.69 31.32
CA TRP A 2 0.48 -8.26 31.15
C TRP A 2 0.91 -7.66 29.80
N LEU A 3 2.21 -7.73 29.46
CA LEU A 3 2.73 -7.15 28.21
C LEU A 3 2.29 -7.89 26.93
N ASP A 4 1.89 -9.16 27.03
CA ASP A 4 1.28 -9.92 25.92
C ASP A 4 -0.09 -9.36 25.49
N ARG A 5 -0.64 -8.40 26.26
CA ARG A 5 -1.87 -7.66 25.93
C ARG A 5 -1.60 -6.25 25.41
N MET A 6 -0.34 -5.81 25.37
CA MET A 6 0.09 -4.46 24.94
C MET A 6 0.70 -4.45 23.53
N SER A 7 1.28 -5.56 23.07
CA SER A 7 1.59 -5.77 21.65
C SER A 7 0.29 -5.99 20.88
N GLY A 8 -0.08 -5.05 19.99
CA GLY A 8 -1.36 -5.03 19.28
C GLY A 8 -1.52 -6.05 18.14
N HIS A 9 -1.11 -7.31 18.34
CA HIS A 9 -1.27 -8.41 17.37
C HIS A 9 -1.84 -9.66 18.07
N SER A 10 -2.81 -10.30 17.42
CA SER A 10 -3.44 -11.55 17.87
C SER A 10 -2.64 -12.77 17.39
N THR A 11 -2.21 -13.62 18.32
CA THR A 11 -1.64 -14.96 18.04
C THR A 11 -2.64 -16.07 18.40
N PRO A 12 -2.56 -17.27 17.78
CA PRO A 12 -3.66 -18.23 17.79
C PRO A 12 -3.85 -18.97 19.12
N SER A 13 -5.11 -19.23 19.48
CA SER A 13 -5.47 -19.95 20.69
C SER A 13 -5.19 -21.45 20.59
N GLY A 14 -4.26 -21.95 21.41
CA GLY A 14 -4.12 -23.38 21.70
C GLY A 14 -5.31 -23.96 22.49
N PRO A 15 -5.46 -25.30 22.53
CA PRO A 15 -6.66 -25.94 23.07
C PRO A 15 -6.76 -25.79 24.59
N GLN A 16 -7.92 -25.33 25.07
CA GLN A 16 -8.25 -25.36 26.50
C GLN A 16 -8.71 -26.75 26.91
N ILE A 17 -8.22 -27.22 28.06
CA ILE A 17 -8.60 -28.50 28.67
C ILE A 17 -9.71 -28.25 29.70
N ASP A 18 -10.82 -29.00 29.57
CA ASP A 18 -11.93 -28.97 30.52
C ASP A 18 -11.51 -29.40 31.93
N SER A 19 -12.00 -28.69 32.95
CA SER A 19 -12.09 -29.20 34.31
C SER A 19 -13.39 -28.73 34.98
N ARG A 20 -14.01 -29.61 35.79
CA ARG A 20 -15.40 -29.51 36.24
C ARG A 20 -15.54 -29.47 37.76
N SER A 21 -16.79 -29.23 38.20
CA SER A 21 -17.36 -29.39 39.55
C SER A 21 -17.28 -28.15 40.45
N ASN A 22 -18.23 -27.88 41.36
CA ASN A 22 -19.27 -28.76 41.93
C ASN A 22 -20.72 -28.21 41.91
N SER A 23 -21.68 -29.05 42.32
CA SER A 23 -23.14 -28.80 42.33
C SER A 23 -23.71 -28.52 43.75
N PRO A 24 -25.01 -28.24 43.95
CA PRO A 24 -26.05 -29.29 44.02
C PRO A 24 -27.46 -28.95 43.43
N LEU A 25 -28.39 -29.92 43.57
CA LEU A 25 -29.79 -30.04 43.06
C LEU A 25 -30.85 -29.67 44.14
N PRO A 26 -32.22 -29.79 43.98
CA PRO A 26 -33.02 -30.53 42.97
C PRO A 26 -34.39 -29.96 42.45
N ARG A 27 -34.84 -30.51 41.29
CA ARG A 27 -36.20 -31.00 40.82
C ARG A 27 -37.52 -30.40 41.41
N ARG A 28 -38.66 -30.29 40.69
CA ARG A 28 -39.32 -31.31 39.81
C ARG A 28 -40.54 -30.79 38.96
N SER A 29 -40.62 -31.24 37.69
CA SER A 29 -41.81 -31.66 36.85
C SER A 29 -43.16 -30.90 36.72
N THR A 30 -43.59 -30.61 35.47
CA THR A 30 -44.77 -31.17 34.69
C THR A 30 -44.88 -30.45 33.31
N SER A 31 -44.72 -31.08 32.13
CA SER A 31 -45.68 -31.87 31.29
C SER A 31 -46.88 -31.06 30.72
N ARG A 32 -47.28 -31.11 29.43
CA ARG A 32 -47.15 -32.13 28.34
C ARG A 32 -47.16 -31.52 26.90
N LEU A 33 -46.54 -32.25 25.93
CA LEU A 33 -46.90 -32.56 24.50
C LEU A 33 -47.56 -31.46 23.60
N SER A 34 -47.11 -31.11 22.37
CA SER A 34 -46.72 -31.87 21.13
C SER A 34 -47.92 -32.42 20.32
N PRO A 35 -47.88 -32.68 18.97
CA PRO A 35 -46.75 -32.67 17.98
C PRO A 35 -47.05 -32.05 16.55
N TYR A 36 -46.05 -32.07 15.62
CA TYR A 36 -46.01 -32.25 14.12
C TYR A 36 -47.22 -31.87 13.18
N ALA A 37 -47.13 -31.67 11.85
CA ALA A 37 -46.16 -32.05 10.78
C ALA A 37 -46.10 -31.03 9.57
N GLN A 38 -45.70 -31.48 8.36
CA GLN A 38 -45.33 -30.67 7.16
C GLN A 38 -46.36 -30.68 5.99
N ASN A 39 -46.10 -29.82 4.97
CA ASN A 39 -46.32 -29.97 3.51
C ASN A 39 -47.55 -29.38 2.77
N SER A 40 -47.26 -29.01 1.49
CA SER A 40 -48.13 -28.88 0.29
C SER A 40 -48.76 -27.52 -0.08
N ARG A 41 -48.48 -27.09 -1.32
CA ARG A 41 -49.27 -26.21 -2.22
C ARG A 41 -50.54 -26.94 -2.74
N PRO A 42 -51.51 -26.33 -3.49
CA PRO A 42 -51.51 -25.00 -4.15
C PRO A 42 -52.80 -24.14 -3.94
N GLN A 43 -52.86 -23.02 -4.67
CA GLN A 43 -54.06 -22.20 -5.01
C GLN A 43 -55.09 -22.96 -5.91
N PRO A 44 -56.33 -22.46 -6.23
CA PRO A 44 -56.77 -21.05 -6.32
C PRO A 44 -58.22 -20.72 -5.89
N SER A 45 -58.67 -19.48 -6.20
CA SER A 45 -60.04 -19.02 -6.56
C SER A 45 -60.64 -17.82 -5.78
N ARG A 46 -61.55 -17.10 -6.47
CA ARG A 46 -62.38 -15.93 -6.12
C ARG A 46 -63.87 -16.39 -6.06
N PRO A 47 -64.93 -15.57 -5.78
CA PRO A 47 -65.00 -14.11 -5.62
C PRO A 47 -65.83 -13.61 -4.41
N GLY A 48 -65.98 -12.27 -4.28
CA GLY A 48 -66.97 -11.64 -3.41
C GLY A 48 -66.78 -10.11 -3.32
N SER A 49 -67.72 -9.33 -3.87
CA SER A 49 -67.80 -7.86 -3.70
C SER A 49 -68.50 -7.52 -2.38
N SER A 50 -68.44 -6.32 -1.80
CA SER A 50 -68.74 -5.01 -2.41
C SER A 50 -68.33 -3.84 -1.50
N LEU A 51 -68.10 -2.64 -2.10
CA LEU A 51 -68.42 -1.28 -1.60
C LEU A 51 -68.02 -0.85 -0.15
N SER A 52 -67.47 0.34 0.11
CA SER A 52 -67.29 1.55 -0.72
C SER A 52 -66.33 2.59 -0.11
N ASN A 53 -65.75 3.43 -0.98
CA ASN A 53 -65.49 4.87 -0.82
C ASN A 53 -64.35 5.44 0.07
N LEU A 54 -63.65 6.39 -0.58
CA LEU A 54 -62.98 7.62 -0.08
C LEU A 54 -61.48 7.62 0.32
N LEU A 55 -60.76 8.46 -0.45
CA LEU A 55 -59.67 9.38 -0.08
C LEU A 55 -58.20 8.91 0.09
N THR A 56 -57.52 9.05 -1.05
CA THR A 56 -56.22 9.75 -1.24
C THR A 56 -54.88 9.06 -0.91
N PRO A 57 -53.77 9.44 -1.61
CA PRO A 57 -52.59 8.60 -1.73
C PRO A 57 -51.28 9.22 -1.19
N SER A 58 -50.23 8.41 -1.06
CA SER A 58 -48.84 8.89 -1.02
C SER A 58 -47.88 7.84 -1.61
N ASP A 59 -47.19 8.24 -2.67
CA ASP A 59 -45.87 7.87 -3.17
C ASP A 59 -45.38 6.41 -3.19
N SER A 60 -44.89 6.03 -4.37
CA SER A 60 -43.79 5.07 -4.51
C SER A 60 -42.74 5.70 -5.43
N THR A 61 -41.72 6.31 -4.84
CA THR A 61 -40.59 6.92 -5.55
C THR A 61 -39.46 5.91 -5.74
N THR A 62 -39.14 5.60 -6.99
CA THR A 62 -37.92 4.87 -7.37
C THR A 62 -37.00 5.77 -8.17
N SER A 63 -35.83 6.06 -7.59
CA SER A 63 -34.61 6.55 -8.27
C SER A 63 -33.99 5.44 -9.15
N LEU A 64 -32.91 5.57 -9.94
CA LEU A 64 -31.80 6.54 -10.12
C LEU A 64 -31.61 6.79 -11.65
N SER A 65 -31.04 7.86 -12.24
CA SER A 65 -30.38 9.13 -11.85
C SER A 65 -29.04 9.09 -11.09
N ALA A 66 -27.89 9.57 -11.61
CA ALA A 66 -27.52 10.06 -12.94
C ALA A 66 -25.97 10.20 -13.02
N THR A 67 -25.35 10.20 -14.22
CA THR A 67 -23.90 10.46 -14.39
C THR A 67 -23.60 11.77 -15.11
N GLN A 68 -23.04 12.72 -14.35
CA GLN A 68 -22.14 13.80 -14.79
C GLN A 68 -20.85 13.68 -13.93
N ARG A 69 -19.71 14.32 -14.22
CA ARG A 69 -19.45 15.51 -15.06
C ARG A 69 -17.97 15.54 -15.50
N ALA A 70 -17.65 16.55 -16.33
CA ALA A 70 -16.40 17.32 -16.34
C ALA A 70 -15.16 16.73 -17.02
N ASP A 71 -14.30 17.53 -17.65
CA ASP A 71 -14.39 18.91 -18.19
C ASP A 71 -13.21 19.08 -19.18
N ASP A 72 -13.27 20.01 -20.15
CA ASP A 72 -12.22 21.03 -20.41
C ASP A 72 -12.61 22.02 -21.56
N THR A 73 -11.65 22.84 -22.03
CA THR A 73 -11.89 24.22 -22.50
C THR A 73 -11.49 24.53 -23.96
N ALA A 74 -12.16 25.57 -24.49
CA ALA A 74 -11.67 26.59 -25.44
C ALA A 74 -11.35 26.29 -26.95
N LEU A 75 -11.95 27.15 -27.80
CA LEU A 75 -11.46 27.70 -29.09
C LEU A 75 -11.50 26.90 -30.43
N LYS A 76 -12.38 27.40 -31.32
CA LYS A 76 -12.21 27.66 -32.78
C LYS A 76 -12.37 26.56 -33.87
N GLN A 77 -13.31 26.89 -34.78
CA GLN A 77 -13.28 26.77 -36.26
C GLN A 77 -13.78 25.50 -37.01
N PHE A 78 -14.29 25.79 -38.22
CA PHE A 78 -15.00 25.02 -39.26
C PHE A 78 -14.15 23.91 -39.96
N PRO A 79 -14.67 23.06 -40.91
CA PRO A 79 -15.96 23.11 -41.64
C PRO A 79 -16.75 21.80 -41.91
N ALA A 80 -18.03 21.99 -42.29
CA ALA A 80 -18.84 21.29 -43.32
C ALA A 80 -18.92 19.74 -43.46
N LYS A 81 -20.16 19.26 -43.71
CA LYS A 81 -20.46 18.36 -44.85
C LYS A 81 -21.93 18.43 -45.29
N THR A 82 -22.17 18.22 -46.59
CA THR A 82 -23.48 18.33 -47.28
C THR A 82 -24.21 16.98 -47.37
N ARG A 83 -25.53 17.02 -47.59
CA ARG A 83 -26.37 15.84 -47.85
C ARG A 83 -26.24 15.35 -49.30
N PRO A 84 -26.44 14.04 -49.59
CA PRO A 84 -26.42 13.51 -50.96
C PRO A 84 -27.63 14.00 -51.77
N SER A 85 -27.42 14.20 -53.07
CA SER A 85 -28.27 15.01 -53.95
C SER A 85 -29.24 14.21 -54.84
N ASN A 86 -29.77 13.08 -54.37
CA ASN A 86 -30.55 12.16 -55.21
C ASN A 86 -31.76 11.52 -54.50
N VAL A 87 -32.37 12.23 -53.56
CA VAL A 87 -33.66 11.89 -52.92
C VAL A 87 -34.51 13.16 -52.91
N ALA A 88 -35.72 13.11 -53.46
CA ALA A 88 -36.67 14.22 -53.44
C ALA A 88 -37.24 14.46 -52.04
N ASP A 89 -37.65 15.70 -51.73
CA ASP A 89 -38.27 16.00 -50.44
C ASP A 89 -39.66 15.33 -50.35
N PRO A 90 -39.97 14.55 -49.30
CA PRO A 90 -41.29 13.97 -49.09
C PRO A 90 -42.43 15.00 -49.09
N LEU A 91 -42.16 16.25 -48.74
CA LEU A 91 -43.15 17.33 -48.73
C LEU A 91 -43.50 17.81 -50.14
N ASP A 92 -42.55 17.85 -51.07
CA ASP A 92 -42.83 18.25 -52.47
C ASP A 92 -43.67 17.18 -53.18
N VAL A 93 -43.34 15.90 -52.97
CA VAL A 93 -44.13 14.76 -53.46
C VAL A 93 -45.56 14.81 -52.92
N LEU A 94 -45.75 15.18 -51.65
CA LEU A 94 -47.09 15.31 -51.05
C LEU A 94 -47.89 16.48 -51.68
N ASN A 95 -47.24 17.59 -52.00
CA ASN A 95 -47.89 18.78 -52.54
C ASN A 95 -48.31 18.62 -54.01
N ASP A 96 -47.52 17.92 -54.84
CA ASP A 96 -47.91 17.58 -56.21
C ASP A 96 -49.11 16.62 -56.25
N ILE A 97 -49.18 15.65 -55.33
CA ILE A 97 -50.32 14.71 -55.21
C ILE A 97 -51.62 15.43 -54.76
N ILE A 98 -51.50 16.47 -53.93
CA ILE A 98 -52.65 17.18 -53.32
C ILE A 98 -53.17 18.35 -54.20
N GLY A 99 -52.47 18.69 -55.29
CA GLY A 99 -53.01 19.52 -56.38
C GLY A 99 -53.28 21.00 -56.05
N LYS A 100 -52.79 21.52 -54.92
CA LYS A 100 -53.05 22.89 -54.47
C LYS A 100 -51.90 23.85 -54.81
N ARG A 101 -51.86 24.33 -56.06
CA ARG A 101 -51.05 25.51 -56.39
C ARG A 101 -51.55 26.75 -55.62
N LYS A 102 -50.67 27.38 -54.84
CA LYS A 102 -50.87 28.74 -54.33
C LYS A 102 -50.42 29.75 -55.38
N GLU A 103 -51.29 30.69 -55.74
CA GLU A 103 -50.86 31.92 -56.41
C GLU A 103 -50.24 32.90 -55.40
N LYS A 104 -49.53 33.90 -55.92
CA LYS A 104 -48.57 34.70 -55.14
C LYS A 104 -49.23 35.88 -54.41
N LEU A 105 -48.80 36.09 -53.17
CA LEU A 105 -48.99 37.36 -52.46
C LEU A 105 -48.13 38.47 -53.07
N ALA A 106 -48.70 39.68 -53.14
CA ALA A 106 -47.98 40.93 -53.39
C ALA A 106 -48.72 42.10 -52.72
N GLY A 107 -47.99 43.09 -52.20
CA GLY A 107 -48.53 44.43 -51.90
C GLY A 107 -49.25 44.63 -50.54
N ALA A 108 -48.44 44.95 -49.53
CA ALA A 108 -48.58 46.08 -48.59
C ALA A 108 -49.92 46.50 -47.92
N GLU A 109 -49.76 46.96 -46.67
CA GLU A 109 -50.55 47.95 -45.92
C GLU A 109 -51.97 47.62 -45.38
N SER A 110 -52.05 47.68 -44.05
CA SER A 110 -53.23 47.82 -43.18
C SER A 110 -53.59 49.32 -43.00
N PRO A 111 -54.71 49.76 -42.36
CA PRO A 111 -55.54 49.03 -41.37
C PRO A 111 -57.07 49.35 -41.42
N VAL A 112 -57.78 49.09 -40.29
CA VAL A 112 -59.07 49.70 -39.83
C VAL A 112 -60.40 48.99 -40.20
N LEU A 113 -60.91 48.22 -39.20
CA LEU A 113 -62.27 48.22 -38.61
C LEU A 113 -63.56 48.30 -39.48
N SER A 114 -64.59 47.51 -39.09
CA SER A 114 -65.97 48.05 -38.95
C SER A 114 -67.11 47.39 -39.76
N SER A 115 -67.50 46.16 -39.40
CA SER A 115 -68.92 45.75 -39.22
C SER A 115 -69.96 45.83 -40.37
N THR A 116 -70.42 44.64 -40.77
CA THR A 116 -71.83 44.22 -41.00
C THR A 116 -72.67 44.69 -42.20
N LEU A 117 -73.49 43.72 -42.67
CA LEU A 117 -74.76 43.78 -43.44
C LEU A 117 -74.72 43.93 -44.98
N GLU A 118 -75.11 42.82 -45.63
CA GLU A 118 -76.11 42.67 -46.70
C GLU A 118 -76.16 43.63 -47.90
N THR A 119 -76.19 43.06 -49.12
CA THR A 119 -77.37 43.19 -50.02
C THR A 119 -77.40 42.18 -51.18
N LYS A 120 -78.64 41.86 -51.60
CA LYS A 120 -79.08 41.22 -52.87
C LYS A 120 -79.66 42.34 -53.79
N PRO A 121 -80.21 42.12 -55.00
CA PRO A 121 -80.20 40.95 -55.91
C PRO A 121 -79.93 41.34 -57.41
N SER A 122 -80.13 40.40 -58.35
CA SER A 122 -80.72 40.68 -59.68
C SER A 122 -81.49 39.43 -60.20
N GLN A 123 -82.39 39.59 -61.17
CA GLN A 123 -83.39 38.57 -61.61
C GLN A 123 -83.85 38.81 -63.07
N LEU A 124 -84.58 37.83 -63.67
CA LEU A 124 -85.24 37.82 -65.00
C LEU A 124 -84.26 37.53 -66.17
N VAL A 125 -84.63 37.00 -67.35
CA VAL A 125 -85.88 36.87 -68.15
C VAL A 125 -85.84 35.51 -68.92
N ALA A 126 -86.89 34.79 -69.37
CA ALA A 126 -88.31 34.58 -68.98
C ALA A 126 -88.92 33.45 -69.89
N GLU A 127 -90.26 33.37 -70.00
CA GLU A 127 -91.11 32.72 -71.03
C GLU A 127 -91.11 31.19 -71.29
N ILE A 128 -92.28 30.57 -71.02
CA ILE A 128 -92.96 29.60 -71.91
C ILE A 128 -94.42 30.09 -72.05
N ASP A 129 -95.01 29.96 -73.25
CA ASP A 129 -96.30 30.55 -73.63
C ASP A 129 -97.54 29.78 -73.08
N PHE A 130 -98.64 30.51 -72.89
CA PHE A 130 -99.96 30.03 -72.47
C PHE A 130 -101.12 30.52 -73.38
N GLY A 131 -100.84 31.10 -74.55
CA GLY A 131 -101.85 31.37 -75.59
C GLY A 131 -102.85 32.48 -75.25
N GLY A 132 -102.55 33.33 -74.26
CA GLY A 132 -103.31 34.54 -73.96
C GLY A 132 -104.50 34.41 -73.00
N LEU A 133 -104.50 33.44 -72.08
CA LEU A 133 -105.51 33.32 -71.01
C LEU A 133 -104.88 33.24 -69.61
N SER A 134 -105.60 33.68 -68.58
CA SER A 134 -105.07 33.75 -67.20
C SER A 134 -105.32 32.48 -66.38
N LEU A 135 -104.48 32.24 -65.37
CA LEU A 135 -104.59 31.06 -64.50
C LEU A 135 -105.88 31.07 -63.66
N GLU A 136 -106.39 32.26 -63.32
CA GLU A 136 -107.63 32.41 -62.55
C GLU A 136 -108.87 32.06 -63.40
N GLU A 137 -108.84 32.31 -64.72
CA GLU A 137 -109.85 31.83 -65.67
C GLU A 137 -109.76 30.33 -65.95
N PHE A 138 -108.57 29.73 -65.80
CA PHE A 138 -108.36 28.29 -65.95
C PHE A 138 -108.90 27.49 -64.75
N VAL A 139 -108.75 28.04 -63.53
CA VAL A 139 -109.19 27.38 -62.28
C VAL A 139 -110.67 27.60 -61.95
N THR A 140 -111.32 28.61 -62.53
CA THR A 140 -112.73 28.97 -62.22
C THR A 140 -113.79 28.40 -63.17
N LYS A 141 -113.41 27.59 -64.16
CA LYS A 141 -114.37 27.02 -65.13
C LYS A 141 -114.92 25.66 -64.66
N PRO A 142 -116.25 25.50 -64.47
CA PRO A 142 -116.82 24.31 -63.84
C PRO A 142 -116.97 23.10 -64.79
N ASP A 143 -117.01 21.91 -64.20
CA ASP A 143 -117.50 20.68 -64.84
C ASP A 143 -118.97 20.81 -65.26
N GLU A 144 -119.28 20.44 -66.52
CA GLU A 144 -120.57 19.84 -66.92
C GLU A 144 -120.41 19.05 -68.24
N PRO A 145 -121.25 18.02 -68.52
CA PRO A 145 -120.83 16.90 -69.37
C PRO A 145 -121.50 16.78 -70.74
N ARG A 146 -120.78 16.19 -71.72
CA ARG A 146 -121.19 15.39 -72.92
C ARG A 146 -120.00 15.35 -73.91
N ARG A 147 -119.79 14.37 -74.80
CA ARG A 147 -120.63 13.27 -75.37
C ARG A 147 -119.71 12.12 -75.83
N ALA A 148 -120.26 10.95 -76.14
CA ALA A 148 -119.47 9.77 -76.57
C ALA A 148 -119.33 9.63 -78.11
N SER A 149 -118.27 8.96 -78.55
CA SER A 149 -118.13 8.30 -79.87
C SER A 149 -117.20 7.08 -79.79
N HIS A 150 -117.55 6.00 -80.51
CA HIS A 150 -116.82 4.72 -80.52
C HIS A 150 -115.73 4.65 -81.60
N SER A 151 -114.74 3.78 -81.41
CA SER A 151 -114.19 2.95 -82.49
C SER A 151 -113.57 1.65 -81.94
N ASP A 152 -114.04 0.50 -82.42
CA ASP A 152 -113.50 -0.82 -82.05
C ASP A 152 -112.31 -1.24 -82.94
N VAL A 153 -111.19 -1.64 -82.33
CA VAL A 153 -110.21 -2.56 -82.92
C VAL A 153 -109.67 -3.45 -81.81
N GLY A 154 -109.89 -4.78 -81.90
CA GLY A 154 -109.58 -5.70 -80.80
C GLY A 154 -108.90 -7.00 -81.22
N ALA A 155 -108.57 -7.79 -80.18
CA ALA A 155 -108.44 -9.25 -80.23
C ALA A 155 -107.30 -9.91 -81.06
N GLN A 156 -106.14 -9.27 -81.26
CA GLN A 156 -104.93 -9.98 -81.74
C GLN A 156 -103.68 -9.88 -80.84
N THR A 157 -103.53 -8.83 -80.02
CA THR A 157 -102.26 -8.60 -79.29
C THR A 157 -102.07 -9.43 -78.01
N ILE A 158 -103.15 -9.91 -77.38
CA ILE A 158 -103.11 -10.45 -76.00
C ILE A 158 -102.27 -11.74 -75.92
N GLN A 159 -102.41 -12.66 -76.90
CA GLN A 159 -101.62 -13.91 -76.94
C GLN A 159 -100.11 -13.70 -77.16
N GLN A 160 -99.70 -12.53 -77.66
CA GLN A 160 -98.28 -12.17 -77.76
C GLN A 160 -97.71 -11.82 -76.37
N PHE A 161 -98.50 -11.07 -75.57
CA PHE A 161 -98.10 -10.56 -74.26
C PHE A 161 -97.92 -11.66 -73.20
N GLU A 162 -98.80 -12.66 -73.21
CA GLU A 162 -98.73 -13.80 -72.29
C GLU A 162 -97.42 -14.61 -72.45
N LYS A 163 -96.79 -14.56 -73.63
CA LYS A 163 -95.60 -15.35 -73.96
C LYS A 163 -94.27 -14.68 -73.59
N GLU A 164 -94.29 -13.38 -73.27
CA GLU A 164 -93.08 -12.62 -72.89
C GLU A 164 -93.08 -12.16 -71.42
N ARG A 165 -94.24 -12.16 -70.76
CA ARG A 165 -94.43 -11.81 -69.33
C ARG A 165 -93.33 -12.36 -68.42
N ASP A 166 -93.01 -13.64 -68.55
CA ASP A 166 -92.13 -14.33 -67.60
C ASP A 166 -90.68 -13.82 -67.67
N LYS A 167 -90.21 -13.35 -68.83
CA LYS A 167 -88.90 -12.69 -68.97
C LYS A 167 -88.85 -11.34 -68.26
N PHE A 168 -89.95 -10.59 -68.28
CA PHE A 168 -90.05 -9.32 -67.55
C PHE A 168 -90.15 -9.54 -66.04
N GLN A 169 -90.78 -10.65 -65.61
CA GLN A 169 -90.80 -11.07 -64.21
C GLN A 169 -89.38 -11.37 -63.69
N ASP A 170 -88.59 -12.18 -64.42
CA ASP A 170 -87.21 -12.49 -64.07
C ASP A 170 -86.32 -11.23 -63.99
N LEU A 171 -86.46 -10.32 -64.97
CA LEU A 171 -85.72 -9.05 -64.98
C LEU A 171 -86.07 -8.16 -63.79
N HIS A 172 -87.36 -8.11 -63.39
CA HIS A 172 -87.80 -7.34 -62.23
C HIS A 172 -87.26 -7.91 -60.90
N SER A 173 -87.21 -9.24 -60.77
CA SER A 173 -86.57 -9.92 -59.65
C SER A 173 -85.05 -9.72 -59.61
N ALA A 174 -84.38 -9.62 -60.76
CA ALA A 174 -82.95 -9.30 -60.81
C ALA A 174 -82.65 -7.85 -60.36
N ILE A 175 -83.47 -6.88 -60.80
CA ILE A 175 -83.31 -5.46 -60.42
C ILE A 175 -83.54 -5.26 -58.92
N THR A 176 -84.62 -5.83 -58.36
CA THR A 176 -84.90 -5.73 -56.92
C THR A 176 -83.82 -6.37 -56.06
N GLY A 177 -83.17 -7.45 -56.53
CA GLY A 177 -81.99 -8.02 -55.88
C GLY A 177 -80.78 -7.06 -55.83
N CYS A 178 -80.57 -6.25 -56.87
CA CYS A 178 -79.52 -5.22 -56.88
C CYS A 178 -79.83 -4.04 -55.95
N ASP A 179 -81.10 -3.64 -55.83
CA ASP A 179 -81.52 -2.57 -54.91
C ASP A 179 -81.29 -2.94 -53.44
N ASP A 180 -81.60 -4.18 -53.04
CA ASP A 180 -81.39 -4.65 -51.67
C ASP A 180 -79.89 -4.77 -51.31
N VAL A 181 -79.05 -5.20 -52.25
CA VAL A 181 -77.58 -5.16 -52.07
C VAL A 181 -77.07 -3.72 -51.92
N SER A 182 -77.57 -2.80 -52.75
CA SER A 182 -77.19 -1.39 -52.71
C SER A 182 -77.56 -0.74 -51.38
N ARG A 183 -78.76 -1.01 -50.87
CA ARG A 183 -79.23 -0.55 -49.54
C ARG A 183 -78.41 -1.13 -48.39
N SER A 184 -77.88 -2.35 -48.54
CA SER A 184 -76.95 -2.93 -47.56
C SER A 184 -75.59 -2.22 -47.53
N VAL A 185 -75.05 -1.85 -48.69
CA VAL A 185 -73.77 -1.10 -48.79
C VAL A 185 -73.93 0.32 -48.25
N GLU A 186 -75.02 1.01 -48.59
CA GLU A 186 -75.36 2.34 -48.05
C GLU A 186 -75.41 2.34 -46.51
N LYS A 187 -76.01 1.30 -45.92
CA LYS A 187 -76.04 1.15 -44.46
C LYS A 187 -74.63 0.99 -43.88
N TYR A 188 -73.82 0.07 -44.42
CA TYR A 188 -72.45 -0.15 -43.93
C TYR A 188 -71.57 1.11 -44.00
N LEU A 189 -71.77 1.97 -45.01
CA LEU A 189 -71.03 3.23 -45.13
C LEU A 189 -71.47 4.28 -44.09
N ASN A 190 -72.77 4.38 -43.78
CA ASN A 190 -73.27 5.23 -42.70
C ASN A 190 -72.81 4.75 -41.31
N ASP A 191 -72.89 3.43 -41.06
CA ASP A 191 -72.43 2.82 -39.82
C ASP A 191 -70.91 3.11 -39.64
N PHE A 192 -70.09 2.91 -40.67
CA PHE A 192 -68.65 3.22 -40.63
C PHE A 192 -68.34 4.72 -40.46
N GLN A 193 -69.10 5.61 -41.13
CA GLN A 193 -68.90 7.05 -41.01
C GLN A 193 -69.21 7.56 -39.58
N THR A 194 -70.22 6.98 -38.92
CA THR A 194 -70.55 7.34 -37.53
C THR A 194 -69.54 6.80 -36.52
N GLU A 195 -69.01 5.58 -36.71
CA GLU A 195 -67.88 5.07 -35.90
C GLU A 195 -66.62 5.96 -36.05
N LEU A 196 -66.25 6.35 -37.27
CA LEU A 196 -65.08 7.20 -37.52
C LEU A 196 -65.21 8.59 -36.86
N GLY A 197 -66.42 9.14 -36.83
CA GLY A 197 -66.74 10.38 -36.12
C GLY A 197 -66.59 10.25 -34.61
N ALA A 198 -67.06 9.16 -34.02
CA ALA A 198 -66.94 8.88 -32.58
C ALA A 198 -65.46 8.75 -32.15
N VAL A 199 -64.67 7.95 -32.87
CA VAL A 199 -63.23 7.76 -32.59
C VAL A 199 -62.46 9.08 -32.72
N SER A 200 -62.81 9.92 -33.69
CA SER A 200 -62.18 11.24 -33.86
C SER A 200 -62.42 12.16 -32.65
N ALA A 201 -63.65 12.18 -32.12
CA ALA A 201 -63.99 12.94 -30.92
C ALA A 201 -63.30 12.40 -29.66
N GLU A 202 -63.19 11.08 -29.49
CA GLU A 202 -62.43 10.50 -28.38
C GLU A 202 -60.95 10.92 -28.41
N ILE A 203 -60.32 10.88 -29.58
CA ILE A 203 -58.92 11.32 -29.76
C ILE A 203 -58.75 12.80 -29.40
N GLU A 204 -59.67 13.68 -29.81
CA GLU A 204 -59.61 15.12 -29.48
C GLU A 204 -59.73 15.36 -27.97
N THR A 205 -60.66 14.69 -27.27
CA THR A 205 -60.79 14.80 -25.81
C THR A 205 -59.56 14.29 -25.06
N LEU A 206 -58.93 13.21 -25.54
CA LEU A 206 -57.69 12.67 -24.97
C LEU A 206 -56.50 13.62 -25.18
N GLN A 207 -56.36 14.24 -26.35
CA GLN A 207 -55.33 15.25 -26.60
C GLN A 207 -55.51 16.48 -25.70
N THR A 208 -56.73 16.99 -25.59
CA THR A 208 -57.07 18.13 -24.72
C THR A 208 -56.71 17.86 -23.27
N ARG A 209 -57.07 16.66 -22.77
CA ARG A 209 -56.76 16.21 -21.40
C ARG A 209 -55.25 16.04 -21.17
N SER A 210 -54.51 15.56 -22.17
CA SER A 210 -53.04 15.43 -22.10
C SER A 210 -52.35 16.80 -21.99
N ILE A 211 -52.79 17.79 -22.78
CA ILE A 211 -52.27 19.16 -22.72
C ILE A 211 -52.52 19.78 -21.33
N GLN A 212 -53.72 19.62 -20.79
CA GLN A 212 -54.08 20.13 -19.46
C GLN A 212 -53.22 19.51 -18.35
N LEU A 213 -53.01 18.18 -18.37
CA LEU A 213 -52.18 17.48 -17.38
C LEU A 213 -50.71 17.93 -17.43
N ASN A 214 -50.16 18.12 -18.63
CA ASN A 214 -48.79 18.63 -18.80
C ASN A 214 -48.63 20.05 -18.25
N ALA A 215 -49.61 20.94 -18.46
CA ALA A 215 -49.60 22.28 -17.88
C ALA A 215 -49.66 22.26 -16.34
N MET A 216 -50.49 21.38 -15.75
CA MET A 216 -50.55 21.20 -14.29
C MET A 216 -49.24 20.65 -13.71
N LEU A 217 -48.57 19.73 -14.41
CA LEU A 217 -47.27 19.17 -14.01
C LEU A 217 -46.16 20.22 -14.07
N ALA A 218 -46.12 21.05 -15.12
CA ALA A 218 -45.18 22.16 -15.24
C ALA A 218 -45.35 23.19 -14.11
N ASN A 219 -46.60 23.59 -13.81
CA ASN A 219 -46.90 24.49 -12.71
C ASN A 219 -46.47 23.92 -11.34
N ARG A 220 -46.74 22.62 -11.10
CA ARG A 220 -46.31 21.95 -9.86
C ARG A 220 -44.79 21.95 -9.70
N ARG A 221 -44.04 21.64 -10.77
CA ARG A 221 -42.56 21.69 -10.77
C ARG A 221 -42.01 23.08 -10.46
N ASN A 222 -42.61 24.15 -10.99
CA ASN A 222 -42.18 25.51 -10.70
C ASN A 222 -42.40 25.88 -9.21
N VAL A 223 -43.55 25.52 -8.65
CA VAL A 223 -43.83 25.71 -7.21
C VAL A 223 -42.88 24.89 -6.33
N GLU A 224 -42.58 23.66 -6.73
CA GLU A 224 -41.65 22.75 -6.06
C GLU A 224 -40.21 23.29 -6.07
N GLN A 225 -39.74 23.86 -7.19
CA GLN A 225 -38.43 24.51 -7.29
C GLN A 225 -38.30 25.75 -6.39
N LEU A 226 -39.38 26.46 -6.09
CA LEU A 226 -39.36 27.67 -5.27
C LEU A 226 -39.57 27.39 -3.77
N LEU A 227 -40.47 26.48 -3.42
CA LEU A 227 -40.80 26.17 -2.01
C LEU A 227 -39.96 25.04 -1.42
N GLY A 228 -39.53 24.06 -2.24
CA GLY A 228 -38.75 22.91 -1.78
C GLY A 228 -37.50 23.31 -0.99
N PRO A 229 -36.57 24.11 -1.57
CA PRO A 229 -35.36 24.54 -0.88
C PRO A 229 -35.65 25.29 0.44
N ALA A 230 -36.63 26.20 0.43
CA ALA A 230 -36.97 27.01 1.61
C ALA A 230 -37.54 26.16 2.76
N VAL A 231 -38.26 25.08 2.46
CA VAL A 231 -38.75 24.12 3.46
C VAL A 231 -37.63 23.18 3.92
N GLU A 232 -36.83 22.65 3.00
CA GLU A 232 -35.69 21.77 3.32
C GLU A 232 -34.66 22.47 4.22
N GLU A 233 -34.42 23.78 4.04
CA GLU A 233 -33.51 24.58 4.88
C GLU A 233 -33.97 24.75 6.33
N ILE A 234 -35.28 24.69 6.61
CA ILE A 234 -35.86 24.88 7.96
C ILE A 234 -36.23 23.52 8.60
N SER A 235 -36.53 22.51 7.78
CA SER A 235 -36.91 21.17 8.26
C SER A 235 -35.74 20.42 8.91
N ILE A 236 -36.08 19.58 9.91
CA ILE A 236 -35.15 18.67 10.57
C ILE A 236 -35.77 17.27 10.50
N SER A 237 -34.98 16.27 10.10
CA SER A 237 -35.44 14.88 9.98
C SER A 237 -35.96 14.33 11.31
N PRO A 238 -37.26 13.94 11.43
CA PRO A 238 -37.78 13.35 12.66
C PRO A 238 -37.07 12.04 13.05
N LYS A 239 -36.47 11.35 12.06
CA LYS A 239 -35.62 10.18 12.26
C LYS A 239 -34.32 10.55 12.98
N ALA A 240 -33.67 11.65 12.60
CA ALA A 240 -32.46 12.13 13.26
C ALA A 240 -32.75 12.55 14.72
N VAL A 241 -33.86 13.26 14.96
CA VAL A 241 -34.28 13.66 16.32
C VAL A 241 -34.50 12.45 17.22
N ARG A 242 -35.28 11.45 16.78
CA ARG A 242 -35.47 10.21 17.56
C ARG A 242 -34.15 9.48 17.83
N LEU A 243 -33.26 9.44 16.84
CA LEU A 243 -31.97 8.74 16.95
C LEU A 243 -31.04 9.43 17.97
N ILE A 244 -31.04 10.77 18.08
CA ILE A 244 -30.32 11.47 19.16
C ILE A 244 -30.90 11.14 20.55
N VAL A 245 -32.23 11.21 20.70
CA VAL A 245 -32.90 11.07 22.00
C VAL A 245 -32.85 9.64 22.53
N GLU A 246 -33.21 8.66 21.70
CA GLU A 246 -33.44 7.26 22.11
C GLU A 246 -32.38 6.29 21.58
N GLY A 247 -31.70 6.63 20.47
CA GLY A 247 -30.80 5.73 19.76
C GLY A 247 -29.50 5.41 20.50
N PRO A 248 -28.87 4.25 20.22
CA PRO A 248 -27.51 3.96 20.66
C PRO A 248 -26.51 4.91 19.99
N ILE A 249 -25.36 5.13 20.63
CA ILE A 249 -24.29 5.95 20.06
C ILE A 249 -23.45 5.06 19.15
N ASP A 250 -23.69 5.21 17.85
CA ASP A 250 -23.01 4.56 16.74
C ASP A 250 -22.61 5.60 15.67
N GLU A 251 -22.12 5.15 14.51
CA GLU A 251 -21.78 6.06 13.40
C GLU A 251 -22.98 6.80 12.80
N ASN A 252 -24.19 6.24 12.94
CA ASN A 252 -25.42 6.89 12.48
C ASN A 252 -25.83 8.01 13.45
N TRP A 253 -25.53 7.84 14.75
CA TRP A 253 -25.67 8.87 15.78
C TRP A 253 -24.77 10.07 15.52
N VAL A 254 -23.50 9.84 15.17
CA VAL A 254 -22.58 10.94 14.78
C VAL A 254 -23.07 11.65 13.51
N LYS A 255 -23.55 10.91 12.51
CA LYS A 255 -24.14 11.49 11.29
C LYS A 255 -25.38 12.34 11.60
N ALA A 256 -26.28 11.86 12.46
CA ALA A 256 -27.46 12.61 12.91
C ALA A 256 -27.10 13.85 13.75
N LEU A 257 -26.05 13.79 14.57
CA LEU A 257 -25.53 14.95 15.30
C LEU A 257 -25.00 16.00 14.32
N ASN A 258 -24.20 15.61 13.34
CA ASN A 258 -23.62 16.52 12.35
C ASN A 258 -24.68 17.13 11.42
N GLU A 259 -25.71 16.37 11.04
CA GLU A 259 -26.92 16.88 10.35
C GLU A 259 -27.58 17.99 11.18
N ILE A 260 -27.81 17.74 12.49
CA ILE A 260 -28.48 18.68 13.38
C ILE A 260 -27.59 19.88 13.75
N GLU A 261 -26.27 19.74 13.87
CA GLU A 261 -25.34 20.88 14.04
C GLU A 261 -25.36 21.77 12.79
N SER A 262 -25.29 21.17 11.59
CA SER A 262 -25.32 21.89 10.32
C SER A 262 -26.63 22.66 10.13
N ARG A 263 -27.79 22.00 10.30
CA ARG A 263 -29.10 22.64 10.20
C ARG A 263 -29.30 23.73 11.26
N ALA A 264 -28.85 23.50 12.49
CA ALA A 264 -28.91 24.51 13.54
C ALA A 264 -28.07 25.75 13.17
N ALA A 265 -26.88 25.59 12.62
CA ALA A 265 -26.04 26.72 12.18
C ALA A 265 -26.71 27.54 11.06
N THR A 266 -27.35 26.88 10.09
CA THR A 266 -28.13 27.57 9.03
C THR A 266 -29.31 28.36 9.60
N ILE A 267 -30.03 27.78 10.57
CA ILE A 267 -31.20 28.40 11.22
C ILE A 267 -30.77 29.56 12.13
N ASP A 268 -29.71 29.39 12.93
CA ASP A 268 -29.13 30.43 13.80
C ASP A 268 -28.56 31.61 12.97
N ALA A 269 -28.00 31.34 11.77
CA ALA A 269 -27.58 32.38 10.83
C ALA A 269 -28.76 33.15 10.21
N LYS A 270 -29.82 32.46 9.74
CA LYS A 270 -31.03 33.13 9.22
C LYS A 270 -31.80 33.90 10.29
N ALA A 271 -31.78 33.44 11.54
CA ALA A 271 -32.33 34.17 12.69
C ALA A 271 -31.64 35.52 12.96
N SER A 272 -30.43 35.73 12.41
CA SER A 272 -29.67 36.99 12.51
C SER A 272 -29.95 37.96 11.34
N SER A 273 -30.82 37.58 10.39
CA SER A 273 -31.20 38.40 9.24
C SER A 273 -32.50 39.18 9.50
N PRO A 274 -32.69 40.40 8.95
CA PRO A 274 -33.84 41.26 9.28
C PRO A 274 -35.20 40.71 8.79
N SER A 275 -35.23 39.69 7.94
CA SER A 275 -36.43 38.99 7.48
C SER A 275 -36.70 37.72 8.29
N SER A 276 -36.74 37.82 9.63
CA SER A 276 -37.11 36.69 10.50
C SER A 276 -38.50 36.18 10.11
N THR A 277 -38.60 34.88 9.85
CA THR A 277 -39.85 34.20 9.51
C THR A 277 -40.33 33.42 10.73
N LYS A 278 -41.61 33.54 11.13
CA LYS A 278 -42.14 32.96 12.38
C LYS A 278 -41.74 31.49 12.62
N SER A 279 -41.71 30.67 11.56
CA SER A 279 -41.27 29.27 11.62
C SER A 279 -39.86 29.05 12.17
N VAL A 280 -38.96 30.04 12.04
CA VAL A 280 -37.61 30.03 12.64
C VAL A 280 -37.66 30.30 14.15
N GLU A 281 -38.63 31.08 14.61
CA GLU A 281 -38.84 31.39 16.03
C GLU A 281 -39.50 30.19 16.75
N ASP A 282 -40.43 29.50 16.09
CA ASP A 282 -41.07 28.27 16.58
C ASP A 282 -40.09 27.09 16.75
N VAL A 283 -39.13 26.92 15.82
CA VAL A 283 -38.18 25.79 15.82
C VAL A 283 -36.98 26.02 16.76
N ARG A 284 -36.60 27.28 17.03
CA ARG A 284 -35.47 27.65 17.90
C ARG A 284 -35.49 27.03 19.31
N PRO A 285 -36.60 27.02 20.08
CA PRO A 285 -36.63 26.38 21.40
C PRO A 285 -36.43 24.86 21.31
N LEU A 286 -37.06 24.20 20.34
CA LEU A 286 -36.94 22.75 20.13
C LEU A 286 -35.49 22.36 19.80
N LEU A 287 -34.80 23.16 18.98
CA LEU A 287 -33.36 23.02 18.72
C LEU A 287 -32.51 23.17 20.00
N SER A 288 -32.87 24.11 20.89
CA SER A 288 -32.18 24.29 22.18
C SER A 288 -32.28 23.04 23.06
N ASP A 289 -33.46 22.42 23.14
CA ASP A 289 -33.67 21.23 23.96
C ASP A 289 -33.05 19.97 23.36
N ILE A 290 -33.01 19.84 22.03
CA ILE A 290 -32.24 18.79 21.34
C ILE A 290 -30.72 18.97 21.60
N LYS A 291 -30.19 20.20 21.49
CA LYS A 291 -28.78 20.52 21.83
C LYS A 291 -28.46 20.11 23.29
N LYS A 292 -29.34 20.42 24.25
CA LYS A 292 -29.19 20.00 25.67
C LYS A 292 -29.21 18.47 25.83
N LYS A 293 -30.15 17.78 25.19
CA LYS A 293 -30.26 16.31 25.27
C LYS A 293 -29.05 15.60 24.66
N ALA A 294 -28.51 16.12 23.55
CA ALA A 294 -27.26 15.61 22.98
C ALA A 294 -26.08 15.72 23.97
N VAL A 295 -25.92 16.87 24.65
CA VAL A 295 -24.88 17.07 25.69
C VAL A 295 -25.04 16.07 26.85
N GLU A 296 -26.27 15.83 27.32
CA GLU A 296 -26.55 14.83 28.37
C GLU A 296 -26.13 13.41 27.92
N ARG A 297 -26.54 12.98 26.72
CA ARG A 297 -26.20 11.66 26.16
C ARG A 297 -24.70 11.47 25.96
N ILE A 298 -24.00 12.50 25.47
CA ILE A 298 -22.54 12.51 25.27
C ILE A 298 -21.81 12.41 26.62
N ARG A 299 -22.21 13.21 27.62
CA ARG A 299 -21.65 13.17 28.99
C ARG A 299 -21.70 11.74 29.54
N ASP A 300 -22.89 11.13 29.52
CA ASP A 300 -23.11 9.83 30.15
C ASP A 300 -22.35 8.71 29.43
N TYR A 301 -22.19 8.82 28.11
CA TYR A 301 -21.35 7.91 27.33
C TYR A 301 -19.86 8.05 27.68
N LEU A 302 -19.31 9.26 27.66
CA LEU A 302 -17.89 9.50 27.96
C LEU A 302 -17.55 9.09 29.40
N VAL A 303 -18.39 9.44 30.38
CA VAL A 303 -18.23 9.02 31.78
C VAL A 303 -18.32 7.50 31.91
N SER A 304 -19.19 6.82 31.15
CA SER A 304 -19.29 5.36 31.13
C SER A 304 -18.01 4.71 30.57
N GLN A 305 -17.45 5.21 29.47
CA GLN A 305 -16.18 4.67 28.94
C GLN A 305 -14.99 4.95 29.87
N ILE A 306 -14.91 6.16 30.48
CA ILE A 306 -13.89 6.48 31.48
C ILE A 306 -14.00 5.55 32.71
N ARG A 307 -15.22 5.20 33.12
CA ARG A 307 -15.45 4.20 34.18
C ARG A 307 -15.01 2.79 33.76
N ALA A 308 -15.19 2.42 32.49
CA ALA A 308 -14.77 1.12 31.97
C ALA A 308 -13.23 0.94 32.00
N LEU A 309 -12.45 2.00 31.78
CA LEU A 309 -10.98 1.99 31.90
C LEU A 309 -10.46 1.57 33.30
N ARG A 310 -11.30 1.62 34.34
CA ARG A 310 -10.96 1.19 35.70
C ARG A 310 -11.14 -0.32 35.94
N SER A 311 -11.56 -1.08 34.94
CA SER A 311 -11.81 -2.52 35.06
C SER A 311 -10.52 -3.34 34.98
N PRO A 312 -10.15 -4.13 36.00
CA PRO A 312 -8.79 -4.67 36.18
C PRO A 312 -8.35 -5.77 35.18
N ASN A 313 -9.15 -6.07 34.15
CA ASN A 313 -8.90 -7.12 33.16
C ASN A 313 -8.95 -6.65 31.69
N ILE A 314 -9.29 -5.38 31.42
CA ILE A 314 -9.45 -4.85 30.06
C ILE A 314 -8.20 -4.05 29.67
N ASN A 315 -7.70 -4.20 28.45
CA ASN A 315 -6.66 -3.30 27.93
C ASN A 315 -7.29 -1.91 27.65
N ALA A 316 -6.80 -0.88 28.33
CA ALA A 316 -7.21 0.51 28.15
C ALA A 316 -7.13 0.99 26.68
N GLN A 317 -6.10 0.56 25.95
CA GLN A 317 -5.85 0.95 24.54
C GLN A 317 -6.97 0.48 23.60
N ILE A 318 -7.59 -0.67 23.88
CA ILE A 318 -8.74 -1.17 23.09
C ILE A 318 -9.97 -0.28 23.32
N ILE A 319 -10.22 0.16 24.57
CA ILE A 319 -11.31 1.10 24.87
C ILE A 319 -11.01 2.47 24.24
N GLN A 320 -9.78 2.97 24.38
CA GLN A 320 -9.32 4.23 23.78
C GLN A 320 -9.58 4.24 22.27
N GLN A 321 -9.06 3.28 21.52
CA GLN A 321 -9.21 3.23 20.06
C GLN A 321 -10.66 2.97 19.62
N GLN A 322 -11.30 1.91 20.14
CA GLN A 322 -12.61 1.47 19.63
C GLN A 322 -13.80 2.32 20.10
N ARG A 323 -13.67 3.05 21.22
CA ARG A 323 -14.80 3.74 21.88
C ARG A 323 -14.58 5.21 22.21
N LEU A 324 -13.34 5.70 22.22
CA LEU A 324 -13.06 7.13 22.40
C LEU A 324 -12.63 7.75 21.07
N VAL A 325 -11.51 7.31 20.47
CA VAL A 325 -11.01 7.82 19.17
C VAL A 325 -12.06 7.72 18.07
N LYS A 326 -12.72 6.56 17.93
CA LYS A 326 -13.80 6.36 16.94
C LYS A 326 -14.94 7.38 17.05
N PHE A 327 -15.12 7.99 18.22
CA PHE A 327 -16.19 8.95 18.52
C PHE A 327 -15.64 10.30 19.02
N LYS A 328 -14.42 10.68 18.61
CA LYS A 328 -13.75 11.94 19.02
C LYS A 328 -14.58 13.20 18.72
N ASP A 329 -15.39 13.18 17.67
CA ASP A 329 -16.30 14.27 17.30
C ASP A 329 -17.30 14.62 18.40
N LEU A 330 -17.66 13.66 19.27
CA LEU A 330 -18.52 13.90 20.43
C LEU A 330 -17.86 14.85 21.45
N TYR A 331 -16.54 14.73 21.63
CA TYR A 331 -15.78 15.63 22.49
C TYR A 331 -15.60 17.00 21.84
N SER A 332 -15.32 17.04 20.53
CA SER A 332 -15.29 18.29 19.74
C SER A 332 -16.61 19.07 19.83
N TYR A 333 -17.75 18.38 19.73
CA TYR A 333 -19.07 18.97 19.94
C TYR A 333 -19.27 19.45 21.38
N LEU A 334 -18.88 18.65 22.38
CA LEU A 334 -19.00 19.03 23.79
C LEU A 334 -18.18 20.28 24.14
N CYS A 335 -16.98 20.44 23.57
CA CYS A 335 -16.17 21.65 23.72
C CYS A 335 -16.87 22.90 23.17
N LYS A 336 -17.54 22.80 22.01
CA LYS A 336 -18.34 23.90 21.44
C LYS A 336 -19.56 24.22 22.32
N ALA A 337 -20.28 23.19 22.75
CA ALA A 337 -21.59 23.32 23.37
C ALA A 337 -21.56 23.65 24.88
N HIS A 338 -20.60 23.11 25.63
CA HIS A 338 -20.51 23.29 27.08
C HIS A 338 -19.07 23.07 27.61
N PRO A 339 -18.16 24.05 27.45
CA PRO A 339 -16.71 23.86 27.67
C PRO A 339 -16.30 23.52 29.10
N ILE A 340 -17.08 23.93 30.13
CA ILE A 340 -16.78 23.62 31.54
C ILE A 340 -16.82 22.10 31.77
N LEU A 341 -17.91 21.46 31.36
CA LEU A 341 -18.11 20.01 31.44
C LEU A 341 -17.09 19.22 30.59
N ALA A 342 -16.67 19.76 29.44
CA ALA A 342 -15.57 19.17 28.68
C ALA A 342 -14.25 19.15 29.48
N GLY A 343 -13.96 20.23 30.21
CA GLY A 343 -12.83 20.32 31.13
C GLY A 343 -12.92 19.33 32.30
N GLU A 344 -14.10 19.20 32.91
CA GLU A 344 -14.36 18.23 33.99
C GLU A 344 -14.15 16.78 33.52
N ILE A 345 -14.72 16.41 32.36
CA ILE A 345 -14.55 15.07 31.77
C ILE A 345 -13.07 14.81 31.42
N THR A 346 -12.36 15.82 30.91
CA THR A 346 -10.92 15.73 30.63
C THR A 346 -10.11 15.48 31.91
N GLN A 347 -10.43 16.16 33.01
CA GLN A 347 -9.74 15.92 34.29
C GLN A 347 -10.14 14.58 34.93
N ALA A 348 -11.39 14.13 34.76
CA ALA A 348 -11.82 12.80 35.18
C ALA A 348 -11.10 11.68 34.40
N TYR A 349 -10.81 11.89 33.11
CA TYR A 349 -9.96 11.02 32.31
C TYR A 349 -8.52 11.01 32.84
N ILE A 350 -7.88 12.18 32.98
CA ILE A 350 -6.50 12.32 33.50
C ILE A 350 -6.31 11.64 34.86
N ASN A 351 -7.22 11.91 35.80
CA ASN A 351 -7.17 11.30 37.13
C ASN A 351 -7.35 9.77 37.08
N THR A 352 -8.08 9.26 36.08
CA THR A 352 -8.24 7.81 35.86
C THR A 352 -6.97 7.18 35.27
N MET A 353 -6.37 7.80 34.25
CA MET A 353 -5.14 7.27 33.62
C MET A 353 -3.93 7.39 34.55
N ARG A 354 -3.82 8.48 35.32
CA ARG A 354 -2.81 8.64 36.39
C ARG A 354 -2.86 7.48 37.38
N TRP A 355 -4.05 7.12 37.86
CA TRP A 355 -4.25 5.98 38.75
C TRP A 355 -3.94 4.64 38.07
N TYR A 356 -4.40 4.45 36.81
CA TYR A 356 -4.18 3.25 36.02
C TYR A 356 -2.68 2.98 35.84
N TYR A 357 -1.94 3.94 35.26
CA TYR A 357 -0.51 3.77 35.01
C TYR A 357 0.28 3.64 36.31
N LEU A 358 0.00 4.43 37.35
CA LEU A 358 0.66 4.27 38.65
C LEU A 358 0.44 2.86 39.23
N SER A 359 -0.79 2.34 39.23
CA SER A 359 -1.12 1.01 39.74
C SER A 359 -0.41 -0.10 38.96
N HIS A 360 -0.42 0.00 37.63
CA HIS A 360 0.21 -0.99 36.75
C HIS A 360 1.74 -0.96 36.81
N PHE A 361 2.37 0.22 36.74
CA PHE A 361 3.83 0.34 36.86
C PHE A 361 4.35 0.02 38.26
N THR A 362 3.58 0.25 39.34
CA THR A 362 3.95 -0.21 40.69
C THR A 362 4.03 -1.74 40.75
N ARG A 363 3.04 -2.45 40.19
CA ARG A 363 3.07 -3.93 40.13
C ARG A 363 4.16 -4.45 39.20
N TYR A 364 4.44 -3.76 38.09
CA TYR A 364 5.51 -4.15 37.18
C TYR A 364 6.90 -3.94 37.80
N LEU A 365 7.10 -2.86 38.57
CA LEU A 365 8.31 -2.65 39.36
C LEU A 365 8.54 -3.80 40.35
N GLN A 366 7.51 -4.21 41.11
CA GLN A 366 7.56 -5.36 42.03
C GLN A 366 7.84 -6.71 41.35
N ALA A 367 7.58 -6.83 40.04
CA ALA A 367 7.98 -7.99 39.25
C ALA A 367 9.44 -7.89 38.80
N LEU A 368 9.89 -6.71 38.33
CA LEU A 368 11.28 -6.48 37.94
C LEU A 368 12.26 -6.56 39.14
N GLU A 369 11.82 -6.20 40.34
CA GLU A 369 12.60 -6.32 41.59
C GLU A 369 12.93 -7.77 41.98
N LYS A 370 12.27 -8.76 41.39
CA LYS A 370 12.54 -10.20 41.61
C LYS A 370 13.63 -10.74 40.68
N ILE A 371 13.95 -10.03 39.59
CA ILE A 371 15.02 -10.40 38.66
C ILE A 371 16.36 -10.30 39.40
N LYS A 372 17.12 -11.40 39.40
CA LYS A 372 18.39 -11.46 40.15
C LYS A 372 19.46 -10.67 39.41
N VAL A 373 19.85 -9.52 39.97
CA VAL A 373 21.00 -8.76 39.49
C VAL A 373 22.28 -9.36 40.09
N TYR A 374 23.40 -9.33 39.35
CA TYR A 374 24.70 -9.73 39.90
C TYR A 374 25.07 -8.86 41.13
N PRO A 375 25.42 -9.45 42.29
CA PRO A 375 25.78 -8.69 43.48
C PRO A 375 27.17 -8.07 43.29
N SER A 376 27.21 -6.73 43.30
CA SER A 376 28.41 -5.94 43.06
C SER A 376 29.17 -5.68 44.37
N ASP A 377 30.44 -6.08 44.44
CA ASP A 377 31.33 -5.83 45.59
C ASP A 377 32.09 -4.51 45.40
N ARG A 378 32.35 -3.79 46.50
CA ARG A 378 33.23 -2.61 46.55
C ARG A 378 34.67 -2.96 46.13
N ASN A 379 35.05 -4.24 46.23
CA ASN A 379 36.36 -4.75 45.81
C ASN A 379 36.45 -5.11 44.32
N GLU A 380 35.36 -5.08 43.53
CA GLU A 380 35.34 -5.39 42.09
C GLU A 380 35.85 -4.20 41.25
N VAL A 381 37.06 -3.73 41.59
CA VAL A 381 37.84 -2.70 40.88
C VAL A 381 39.09 -3.34 40.25
N LEU A 382 39.69 -2.71 39.23
CA LEU A 382 40.79 -3.30 38.45
C LEU A 382 41.89 -3.97 39.30
N GLY A 383 42.42 -3.22 40.27
CA GLY A 383 43.46 -3.64 41.22
C GLY A 383 42.92 -4.31 42.49
N GLY A 384 41.69 -4.81 42.49
CA GLY A 384 41.12 -5.61 43.56
C GLY A 384 41.72 -7.02 43.62
N ASP A 385 41.95 -7.51 44.83
CA ASP A 385 42.49 -8.84 45.12
C ASP A 385 41.48 -9.94 44.76
N PRO A 386 41.76 -10.84 43.79
CA PRO A 386 40.86 -11.91 43.40
C PRO A 386 40.74 -13.04 44.44
N SER A 387 41.59 -13.06 45.47
CA SER A 387 41.61 -14.07 46.53
C SER A 387 40.91 -13.62 47.82
N ALA A 388 40.58 -12.33 47.94
CA ALA A 388 39.84 -11.81 49.09
C ALA A 388 38.45 -12.48 49.21
N PRO A 389 38.04 -12.93 50.41
CA PRO A 389 36.77 -13.60 50.59
C PRO A 389 35.61 -12.63 50.31
N LYS A 390 34.76 -12.96 49.32
CA LYS A 390 33.54 -12.19 49.00
C LYS A 390 32.69 -12.05 50.27
N SER A 391 32.48 -10.81 50.72
CA SER A 391 31.97 -10.52 52.07
C SER A 391 30.44 -10.67 52.16
N GLY A 392 29.94 -11.91 52.07
CA GLY A 392 28.54 -12.24 52.27
C GLY A 392 28.32 -13.71 52.65
N ASN A 393 27.48 -13.97 53.64
CA ASN A 393 27.17 -15.32 54.13
C ASN A 393 26.47 -16.17 53.06
N PHE A 394 27.22 -16.99 52.33
CA PHE A 394 26.66 -17.99 51.43
C PHE A 394 26.42 -19.33 52.13
N VAL A 395 25.22 -19.88 51.96
CA VAL A 395 24.86 -21.23 52.42
C VAL A 395 25.65 -22.27 51.62
N PRO A 396 26.33 -23.25 52.25
CA PRO A 396 27.10 -24.26 51.54
C PRO A 396 26.17 -25.27 50.84
N GLY A 397 26.04 -25.18 49.52
CA GLY A 397 25.29 -26.15 48.71
C GLY A 397 25.17 -25.85 47.22
N GLY A 398 25.13 -24.58 46.81
CA GLY A 398 24.90 -24.18 45.41
C GLY A 398 26.17 -24.12 44.54
N ARG A 399 26.64 -25.25 44.00
CA ARG A 399 27.74 -25.30 43.00
C ARG A 399 27.27 -25.76 41.61
N THR A 400 26.83 -24.82 40.77
CA THR A 400 26.98 -24.80 39.28
C THR A 400 26.24 -23.57 38.72
N GLY A 401 26.92 -22.43 38.54
CA GLY A 401 26.29 -21.26 37.89
C GLY A 401 27.06 -19.95 37.95
N ALA A 402 27.74 -19.65 39.07
CA ALA A 402 28.44 -18.37 39.30
C ALA A 402 29.78 -18.22 38.55
N ALA A 403 29.93 -18.81 37.37
CA ALA A 403 31.21 -19.00 36.67
C ALA A 403 31.40 -18.15 35.39
N ALA A 404 30.42 -17.30 35.03
CA ALA A 404 30.34 -16.68 33.70
C ALA A 404 30.28 -15.14 33.67
N HIS A 405 30.35 -14.44 34.82
CA HIS A 405 30.26 -12.97 34.87
C HIS A 405 31.62 -12.35 35.21
N ASP A 406 32.29 -11.80 34.20
CA ASP A 406 33.46 -10.91 34.33
C ASP A 406 33.01 -9.45 34.13
N PRO A 407 32.96 -8.62 35.20
CA PRO A 407 32.52 -7.22 35.13
C PRO A 407 33.35 -6.34 34.18
N PHE A 408 34.58 -6.73 33.85
CA PHE A 408 35.44 -5.98 32.93
C PHE A 408 35.23 -6.37 31.46
N SER A 409 34.45 -7.44 31.20
CA SER A 409 34.12 -7.90 29.86
C SER A 409 32.74 -7.41 29.40
N LEU A 410 32.63 -7.05 28.12
CA LEU A 410 31.35 -6.67 27.53
C LEU A 410 30.48 -7.90 27.19
N GLY A 411 31.12 -8.98 26.73
CA GLY A 411 30.47 -10.28 26.47
C GLY A 411 29.19 -10.15 25.64
N ARG A 412 28.13 -10.88 26.05
CA ARG A 412 26.79 -10.77 25.45
C ARG A 412 26.01 -9.52 25.86
N ARG A 413 26.52 -8.68 26.76
CA ARG A 413 25.78 -7.50 27.28
C ARG A 413 25.53 -6.46 26.18
N ILE A 414 26.39 -6.42 25.16
CA ILE A 414 26.20 -5.59 23.96
C ILE A 414 24.96 -5.98 23.13
N GLU A 415 24.51 -7.23 23.22
CA GLU A 415 23.29 -7.70 22.54
C GLU A 415 22.06 -6.92 23.04
N ILE A 416 22.08 -6.39 24.27
CA ILE A 416 20.98 -5.62 24.85
C ILE A 416 20.74 -4.28 24.13
N LEU A 417 21.80 -3.72 23.49
CA LEU A 417 21.73 -2.55 22.61
C LEU A 417 21.46 -2.94 21.15
N ARG A 418 22.07 -4.02 20.66
CA ARG A 418 21.97 -4.46 19.25
C ARG A 418 20.69 -5.22 18.89
N THR A 419 20.00 -5.82 19.88
CA THR A 419 18.82 -6.66 19.62
C THR A 419 17.58 -5.81 19.35
N GLY A 420 17.12 -5.79 18.09
CA GLY A 420 15.88 -5.14 17.62
C GLY A 420 14.57 -5.72 18.18
N ASN A 421 14.62 -6.48 19.28
CA ASN A 421 13.43 -6.86 20.03
C ASN A 421 12.98 -5.67 20.89
N HIS A 422 12.16 -4.80 20.29
CA HIS A 422 11.63 -3.59 20.91
C HIS A 422 10.57 -3.86 21.99
N MET A 423 10.30 -5.10 22.39
CA MET A 423 9.38 -5.41 23.47
C MET A 423 10.08 -5.49 24.84
N ALA A 424 9.34 -5.11 25.88
CA ALA A 424 9.72 -5.34 27.28
C ALA A 424 9.19 -6.71 27.78
N ILE A 425 9.91 -7.33 28.71
CA ILE A 425 9.54 -8.64 29.29
C ILE A 425 8.25 -8.56 30.12
N SER A 426 7.33 -9.53 29.94
CA SER A 426 6.07 -9.51 30.70
C SER A 426 6.31 -9.75 32.18
N SER A 427 5.49 -9.13 33.05
CA SER A 427 5.60 -9.25 34.52
C SER A 427 5.65 -10.70 35.01
N TYR A 428 5.03 -11.62 34.28
CA TYR A 428 5.06 -13.06 34.58
C TYR A 428 6.43 -13.68 34.30
N VAL A 429 7.04 -13.32 33.17
CA VAL A 429 8.41 -13.76 32.80
C VAL A 429 9.44 -13.18 33.75
N ALA A 430 9.27 -11.92 34.18
CA ALA A 430 10.11 -11.29 35.20
C ALA A 430 9.99 -11.96 36.60
N GLU A 431 8.86 -12.61 36.90
CA GLU A 431 8.65 -13.35 38.15
C GLU A 431 9.18 -14.79 38.10
N GLU A 432 9.19 -15.42 36.92
CA GLU A 432 9.71 -16.78 36.71
C GLU A 432 11.22 -16.84 36.40
N ASP A 433 11.85 -15.74 35.96
CA ASP A 433 13.26 -15.76 35.57
C ASP A 433 14.18 -15.99 36.78
N THR A 434 14.85 -17.14 36.77
CA THR A 434 15.79 -17.55 37.82
C THR A 434 17.25 -17.20 37.50
N SER A 435 17.52 -16.63 36.33
CA SER A 435 18.85 -16.26 35.81
C SER A 435 19.42 -15.04 36.53
N PHE A 436 20.75 -14.86 36.44
CA PHE A 436 21.42 -13.63 36.90
C PHE A 436 21.74 -12.69 35.73
N HIS A 437 21.42 -11.41 35.91
CA HIS A 437 21.49 -10.36 34.88
C HIS A 437 22.29 -9.13 35.34
N GLY A 438 22.77 -8.35 34.37
CA GLY A 438 23.33 -7.02 34.63
C GLY A 438 22.25 -5.98 34.96
N ILE A 439 22.64 -4.86 35.57
CA ILE A 439 21.73 -3.75 35.96
C ILE A 439 20.95 -3.16 34.78
N GLU A 440 21.48 -3.28 33.57
CA GLU A 440 20.86 -2.83 32.32
C GLU A 440 19.57 -3.57 31.96
N VAL A 441 19.35 -4.81 32.45
CA VAL A 441 18.16 -5.61 32.12
C VAL A 441 16.89 -5.05 32.79
N PRO A 442 16.80 -4.89 34.13
CA PRO A 442 15.64 -4.25 34.75
C PRO A 442 15.51 -2.77 34.33
N PHE A 443 16.63 -2.07 34.13
CA PHE A 443 16.63 -0.68 33.65
C PHE A 443 16.00 -0.56 32.25
N ARG A 444 16.42 -1.37 31.27
CA ARG A 444 15.85 -1.40 29.90
C ARG A 444 14.36 -1.71 29.96
N ASN A 445 13.97 -2.76 30.67
CA ASN A 445 12.60 -3.27 30.65
C ASN A 445 11.60 -2.34 31.33
N PHE A 446 12.02 -1.54 32.34
CA PHE A 446 11.18 -0.47 32.87
C PHE A 446 11.06 0.71 31.89
N ASN A 447 12.19 1.24 31.42
CA ASN A 447 12.21 2.46 30.58
C ASN A 447 11.57 2.25 29.20
N LEU A 448 11.79 1.10 28.56
CA LEU A 448 11.16 0.75 27.27
C LEU A 448 9.63 0.68 27.40
N ALA A 449 9.12 -0.02 28.41
CA ALA A 449 7.70 -0.07 28.69
C ALA A 449 7.12 1.32 28.99
N LEU A 450 7.84 2.15 29.74
CA LEU A 450 7.45 3.53 30.02
C LEU A 450 7.37 4.37 28.74
N MET A 451 8.38 4.33 27.86
CA MET A 451 8.40 5.06 26.58
C MET A 451 7.21 4.71 25.69
N ASP A 452 6.91 3.43 25.52
CA ASP A 452 5.84 2.99 24.62
C ASP A 452 4.46 3.35 25.18
N ASN A 453 4.26 3.27 26.50
CA ASN A 453 3.02 3.72 27.15
C ASN A 453 2.85 5.25 27.06
N VAL A 454 3.91 6.04 27.30
CA VAL A 454 3.89 7.51 27.15
C VAL A 454 3.65 7.90 25.69
N SER A 455 4.24 7.18 24.74
CA SER A 455 4.03 7.40 23.29
C SER A 455 2.58 7.14 22.89
N ALA A 456 2.02 6.00 23.29
CA ALA A 456 0.65 5.61 22.96
C ALA A 456 -0.38 6.56 23.59
N GLU A 457 -0.20 6.93 24.86
CA GLU A 457 -1.10 7.86 25.56
C GLU A 457 -1.02 9.27 24.99
N TYR A 458 0.18 9.79 24.70
CA TYR A 458 0.32 11.13 24.11
C TYR A 458 -0.31 11.19 22.71
N SER A 459 -0.10 10.19 21.86
CA SER A 459 -0.77 10.08 20.55
C SER A 459 -2.29 10.01 20.69
N PHE A 460 -2.81 9.21 21.62
CA PHE A 460 -4.24 9.16 21.92
C PHE A 460 -4.78 10.51 22.37
N MET A 461 -4.10 11.20 23.29
CA MET A 461 -4.52 12.51 23.78
C MET A 461 -4.48 13.58 22.69
N THR A 462 -3.50 13.54 21.79
CA THR A 462 -3.40 14.43 20.62
C THR A 462 -4.57 14.22 19.65
N GLU A 463 -5.01 12.99 19.42
CA GLU A 463 -6.15 12.71 18.54
C GLU A 463 -7.51 13.00 19.19
N MET A 464 -7.70 12.56 20.45
CA MET A 464 -8.97 12.66 21.17
C MET A 464 -9.27 14.09 21.64
N PHE A 465 -8.25 14.82 22.13
CA PHE A 465 -8.39 16.16 22.70
C PHE A 465 -7.87 17.24 21.76
N SER A 466 -8.06 17.07 20.45
CA SER A 466 -7.56 17.95 19.37
C SER A 466 -8.04 19.41 19.42
N THR A 467 -9.03 19.73 20.26
CA THR A 467 -9.46 21.10 20.58
C THR A 467 -8.54 21.82 21.57
N LEU A 468 -7.63 21.10 22.24
CA LEU A 468 -6.61 21.66 23.14
C LEU A 468 -5.29 21.88 22.40
N SER A 469 -4.50 22.87 22.82
CA SER A 469 -3.19 23.11 22.21
C SER A 469 -2.17 22.04 22.64
N PHE A 470 -1.19 21.74 21.79
CA PHE A 470 -0.11 20.78 22.08
C PHE A 470 0.58 21.03 23.43
N GLN A 471 0.71 22.30 23.86
CA GLN A 471 1.26 22.64 25.18
C GLN A 471 0.32 22.26 26.34
N GLN A 472 -0.99 22.43 26.19
CA GLN A 472 -1.98 21.98 27.18
C GLN A 472 -2.02 20.45 27.27
N ILE A 473 -1.98 19.77 26.12
CA ILE A 473 -1.93 18.31 26.03
C ILE A 473 -0.64 17.78 26.68
N SER A 474 0.52 18.36 26.37
CA SER A 474 1.80 17.98 26.98
C SER A 474 1.78 18.11 28.51
N ARG A 475 1.31 19.25 29.05
CA ARG A 475 1.18 19.45 30.52
C ARG A 475 0.26 18.41 31.17
N LYS A 476 -0.83 18.03 30.48
CA LYS A 476 -1.80 17.03 30.97
C LYS A 476 -1.27 15.60 30.85
N ALA A 477 -0.45 15.30 29.85
CA ALA A 477 0.25 14.02 29.75
C ALA A 477 1.37 13.90 30.81
N THR A 478 2.13 14.97 31.06
CA THR A 478 3.06 15.04 32.20
C THR A 478 2.32 14.78 33.51
N GLU A 479 1.17 15.44 33.73
CA GLU A 479 0.32 15.22 34.92
C GLU A 479 -0.01 13.72 35.14
N ILE A 480 -0.37 12.99 34.08
CA ILE A 480 -0.64 11.54 34.13
C ILE A 480 0.58 10.74 34.58
N PHE A 481 1.75 11.02 33.99
CA PHE A 481 2.95 10.19 34.16
C PHE A 481 3.91 10.62 35.28
N ASP A 482 3.77 11.81 35.88
CA ASP A 482 4.61 12.29 37.00
C ASP A 482 4.86 11.24 38.11
N PRO A 483 3.83 10.49 38.60
CA PRO A 483 4.05 9.45 39.61
C PRO A 483 4.88 8.26 39.08
N VAL A 484 4.78 7.94 37.79
CA VAL A 484 5.52 6.86 37.14
C VAL A 484 6.96 7.28 36.82
N PHE A 485 7.17 8.54 36.43
CA PHE A 485 8.49 9.16 36.32
C PHE A 485 9.23 9.13 37.67
N ALA A 486 8.53 9.36 38.78
CA ALA A 486 9.11 9.21 40.12
C ALA A 486 9.52 7.75 40.41
N LEU A 487 8.70 6.74 40.06
CA LEU A 487 9.07 5.32 40.18
C LEU A 487 10.32 4.97 39.36
N GLY A 488 10.39 5.39 38.09
CA GLY A 488 11.54 5.12 37.21
C GLY A 488 12.85 5.75 37.69
N GLN A 489 12.77 6.97 38.24
CA GLN A 489 13.92 7.60 38.91
C GLN A 489 14.30 6.89 40.22
N GLY A 490 13.34 6.32 40.95
CA GLY A 490 13.55 5.50 42.14
C GLY A 490 14.30 4.21 41.82
N LEU A 491 13.79 3.40 40.87
CA LEU A 491 14.45 2.20 40.37
C LEU A 491 15.88 2.51 39.87
N THR A 492 16.04 3.58 39.10
CA THR A 492 17.36 3.97 38.59
C THR A 492 18.32 4.37 39.70
N LYS A 493 17.85 5.01 40.78
CA LYS A 493 18.68 5.26 41.97
C LYS A 493 19.13 3.92 42.59
N GLN A 494 18.19 3.02 42.85
CA GLN A 494 18.44 1.73 43.50
C GLN A 494 19.43 0.83 42.74
N LEU A 495 19.36 0.79 41.41
CA LEU A 495 20.29 0.00 40.56
C LEU A 495 21.72 0.59 40.48
N VAL A 496 21.90 1.87 40.80
CA VAL A 496 23.11 2.65 40.45
C VAL A 496 23.86 3.14 41.70
N GLU A 497 23.20 3.28 42.84
CA GLU A 497 23.76 3.85 44.07
C GLU A 497 24.87 3.02 44.74
N HIS A 498 24.87 1.69 44.57
CA HIS A 498 25.86 0.80 45.18
C HIS A 498 26.80 0.10 44.17
N THR A 499 26.43 0.06 42.89
CA THR A 499 27.13 -0.71 41.84
C THR A 499 28.52 -0.16 41.46
N THR A 500 29.51 -1.04 41.31
CA THR A 500 30.89 -0.75 40.84
C THR A 500 31.14 -1.10 39.38
N ASP A 501 30.15 -1.68 38.69
CA ASP A 501 30.20 -1.99 37.26
C ASP A 501 30.05 -0.74 36.37
N SER A 502 31.16 -0.28 35.81
CA SER A 502 31.24 0.86 34.90
C SER A 502 30.63 0.57 33.51
N LEU A 503 30.67 -0.67 33.03
CA LEU A 503 30.10 -1.05 31.73
C LEU A 503 28.57 -1.07 31.80
N GLY A 504 27.98 -1.64 32.86
CA GLY A 504 26.54 -1.63 33.08
C GLY A 504 25.95 -0.22 33.16
N VAL A 505 26.60 0.70 33.88
CA VAL A 505 26.15 2.11 33.95
C VAL A 505 26.26 2.78 32.58
N LEU A 506 27.31 2.51 31.81
CA LEU A 506 27.47 3.05 30.45
C LEU A 506 26.44 2.48 29.46
N ILE A 507 26.08 1.20 29.57
CA ILE A 507 24.97 0.60 28.79
C ILE A 507 23.65 1.29 29.15
N CYS A 508 23.38 1.55 30.43
CA CYS A 508 22.20 2.33 30.85
C CYS A 508 22.18 3.75 30.27
N VAL A 509 23.34 4.42 30.13
CA VAL A 509 23.46 5.71 29.43
C VAL A 509 23.08 5.56 27.95
N ARG A 510 23.60 4.55 27.24
CA ARG A 510 23.28 4.33 25.82
C ARG A 510 21.80 3.99 25.61
N LEU A 511 21.21 3.17 26.47
CA LEU A 511 19.77 2.91 26.49
C LEU A 511 18.95 4.19 26.70
N ASN A 512 19.38 5.10 27.58
CA ASN A 512 18.69 6.38 27.82
C ASN A 512 18.88 7.40 26.68
N GLN A 513 20.01 7.36 25.97
CA GLN A 513 20.25 8.14 24.75
C GLN A 513 19.40 7.62 23.58
N GLN A 514 19.35 6.31 23.37
CA GLN A 514 18.47 5.65 22.40
C GLN A 514 16.98 5.95 22.70
N ALA A 515 16.60 5.94 23.98
CA ALA A 515 15.27 6.32 24.45
C ALA A 515 14.90 7.77 24.07
N ALA A 516 15.81 8.72 24.29
CA ALA A 516 15.61 10.12 23.92
C ALA A 516 15.49 10.30 22.39
N PHE A 517 16.33 9.62 21.60
CA PHE A 517 16.25 9.67 20.14
C PHE A 517 14.94 9.08 19.60
N GLU A 518 14.49 7.94 20.14
CA GLU A 518 13.18 7.36 19.82
C GLU A 518 12.02 8.33 20.13
N LEU A 519 12.01 8.95 21.30
CA LEU A 519 10.97 9.92 21.69
C LEU A 519 10.98 11.17 20.80
N GLN A 520 12.16 11.65 20.40
CA GLN A 520 12.31 12.74 19.43
C GLN A 520 11.79 12.34 18.04
N ARG A 521 12.13 11.13 17.53
CA ARG A 521 11.61 10.61 16.25
C ARG A 521 10.09 10.46 16.28
N ARG A 522 9.53 10.03 17.41
CA ARG A 522 8.08 9.92 17.68
C ARG A 522 7.41 11.28 17.96
N LYS A 523 8.17 12.37 18.13
CA LYS A 523 7.71 13.73 18.45
C LYS A 523 6.94 13.85 19.78
N VAL A 524 7.40 13.16 20.82
CA VAL A 524 6.76 13.07 22.16
C VAL A 524 7.60 13.81 23.23
N PRO A 525 7.35 15.11 23.49
CA PRO A 525 8.18 15.92 24.40
C PRO A 525 7.93 15.65 25.89
N VAL A 526 6.93 14.83 26.22
CA VAL A 526 6.43 14.62 27.60
C VAL A 526 7.50 14.01 28.53
N ALA A 527 8.41 13.19 27.98
CA ALA A 527 9.42 12.45 28.74
C ALA A 527 10.81 13.10 28.74
N ASP A 528 11.03 14.23 28.07
CA ASP A 528 12.36 14.87 27.99
C ASP A 528 12.92 15.25 29.37
N ALA A 529 12.05 15.76 30.26
CA ALA A 529 12.44 16.07 31.64
C ALA A 529 12.81 14.81 32.45
N TYR A 530 12.14 13.67 32.18
CA TYR A 530 12.47 12.40 32.80
C TYR A 530 13.82 11.86 32.31
N ASN A 531 14.03 11.78 30.99
CA ASN A 531 15.29 11.30 30.41
C ASN A 531 16.50 12.13 30.87
N ASN A 532 16.34 13.45 30.98
CA ASN A 532 17.37 14.32 31.54
C ASN A 532 17.61 14.06 33.04
N GLY A 533 16.55 13.84 33.83
CA GLY A 533 16.64 13.42 35.24
C GLY A 533 17.31 12.05 35.45
N ILE A 534 17.25 11.16 34.44
CA ILE A 534 17.98 9.89 34.40
C ILE A 534 19.46 10.09 34.05
N ASN A 535 19.77 10.89 33.01
CA ASN A 535 21.15 11.25 32.66
C ASN A 535 21.91 11.90 33.84
N MET A 536 21.25 12.79 34.59
CA MET A 536 21.81 13.45 35.78
C MET A 536 22.06 12.51 36.97
N ARG A 537 21.61 11.24 36.92
CA ARG A 537 21.93 10.19 37.91
C ARG A 537 23.02 9.25 37.39
N LEU A 538 22.97 8.89 36.11
CA LEU A 538 23.91 7.94 35.50
C LEU A 538 25.32 8.54 35.33
N TRP A 539 25.44 9.75 34.76
CA TRP A 539 26.75 10.34 34.44
C TRP A 539 27.63 10.58 35.68
N PRO A 540 27.15 11.19 36.78
CA PRO A 540 27.97 11.37 37.98
C PRO A 540 28.40 10.04 38.60
N ARG A 541 27.56 8.98 38.53
CA ARG A 541 27.96 7.67 39.02
C ARG A 541 29.05 7.03 38.15
N PHE A 542 28.93 7.12 36.82
CA PHE A 542 29.97 6.61 35.93
C PHE A 542 31.34 7.23 36.26
N GLN A 543 31.39 8.55 36.48
CA GLN A 543 32.61 9.25 36.88
C GLN A 543 33.15 8.74 38.24
N VAL A 544 32.30 8.59 39.25
CA VAL A 544 32.69 8.04 40.57
C VAL A 544 33.24 6.61 40.47
N ILE A 545 32.68 5.76 39.61
CA ILE A 545 33.20 4.39 39.40
C ILE A 545 34.59 4.43 38.71
N MET A 546 34.74 5.28 37.69
CA MET A 546 36.04 5.46 37.00
C MET A 546 37.11 6.03 37.95
N ASP A 547 36.73 6.91 38.88
CA ASP A 547 37.62 7.44 39.91
C ASP A 547 38.02 6.34 40.93
N LEU A 548 37.11 5.45 41.32
CA LEU A 548 37.42 4.27 42.15
C LEU A 548 38.38 3.30 41.44
N HIS A 549 38.27 3.11 40.13
CA HIS A 549 39.26 2.36 39.34
C HIS A 549 40.63 3.07 39.34
N CYS A 550 40.66 4.40 39.21
CA CYS A 550 41.91 5.18 39.30
C CYS A 550 42.57 5.06 40.68
N GLU A 551 41.80 5.18 41.78
CA GLU A 551 42.30 4.99 43.14
C GLU A 551 42.83 3.56 43.38
N SER A 552 42.16 2.56 42.81
CA SER A 552 42.61 1.16 42.88
C SER A 552 43.98 0.98 42.23
N LEU A 553 44.18 1.49 41.01
CA LEU A 553 45.48 1.45 40.33
C LEU A 553 46.55 2.23 41.10
N LYS A 554 46.22 3.40 41.68
CA LYS A 554 47.13 4.17 42.55
C LYS A 554 47.59 3.39 43.77
N ARG A 555 46.68 2.65 44.41
CA ARG A 555 46.95 1.82 45.59
C ARG A 555 47.86 0.63 45.25
N VAL A 556 47.60 -0.06 44.14
CA VAL A 556 48.53 -1.09 43.64
C VAL A 556 49.90 -0.46 43.33
N ALA A 557 49.92 0.71 42.68
CA ALA A 557 51.12 1.45 42.30
C ALA A 557 51.87 2.12 43.47
N SER A 558 51.38 2.05 44.71
CA SER A 558 52.11 2.51 45.92
C SER A 558 52.61 1.36 46.78
N HIS A 559 51.92 0.20 46.78
CA HIS A 559 52.31 -0.97 47.55
C HIS A 559 53.33 -1.91 46.88
N THR A 560 53.96 -1.53 45.76
CA THR A 560 54.90 -2.37 44.97
C THR A 560 56.26 -2.66 45.66
N GLY A 561 56.29 -2.83 46.98
CA GLY A 561 57.42 -3.39 47.71
C GLY A 561 57.53 -4.91 47.52
N ARG A 562 58.67 -5.49 47.92
CA ARG A 562 59.06 -6.90 47.63
C ARG A 562 58.04 -7.98 48.01
N SER A 563 57.11 -7.71 48.94
CA SER A 563 56.10 -8.68 49.36
C SER A 563 54.85 -8.72 48.46
N ALA A 564 54.36 -7.55 48.00
CA ALA A 564 53.09 -7.45 47.28
C ALA A 564 53.10 -8.10 45.88
N VAL A 565 54.27 -8.12 45.23
CA VAL A 565 54.45 -8.76 43.91
C VAL A 565 54.24 -10.28 43.99
N SER A 566 54.51 -10.91 45.14
CA SER A 566 54.26 -12.33 45.37
C SER A 566 52.76 -12.62 45.60
N ALA A 567 52.10 -11.79 46.41
CA ALA A 567 50.66 -11.93 46.70
C ALA A 567 49.75 -11.73 45.47
N LEU A 568 50.22 -11.00 44.45
CA LEU A 568 49.48 -10.75 43.21
C LEU A 568 49.59 -11.88 42.16
N SER A 569 50.29 -12.98 42.46
CA SER A 569 50.48 -14.08 41.51
C SER A 569 49.53 -15.25 41.76
N LEU A 570 48.56 -15.44 40.87
CA LEU A 570 47.76 -16.68 40.78
C LEU A 570 48.56 -17.87 40.19
N ALA A 571 49.80 -17.64 39.75
CA ALA A 571 50.77 -18.67 39.38
C ALA A 571 51.90 -18.71 40.42
N GLY A 572 52.00 -19.80 41.18
CA GLY A 572 53.07 -19.97 42.17
C GLY A 572 54.42 -20.24 41.52
N GLY A 573 55.46 -19.49 41.93
CA GLY A 573 56.85 -19.71 41.51
C GLY A 573 57.67 -18.41 41.45
N ASP A 574 58.99 -18.50 41.65
CA ASP A 574 59.94 -17.38 41.62
C ASP A 574 60.16 -16.77 40.20
N ASP A 575 59.58 -17.38 39.16
CA ASP A 575 59.84 -17.09 37.75
C ASP A 575 59.43 -15.69 37.28
N LEU A 576 58.67 -14.92 38.07
CA LEU A 576 58.41 -13.51 37.76
C LEU A 576 59.71 -12.68 37.74
N ASN A 577 60.74 -13.11 38.50
CA ASN A 577 62.09 -12.55 38.43
C ASN A 577 62.83 -12.87 37.12
N GLN A 578 62.28 -13.70 36.22
CA GLN A 578 62.87 -14.00 34.90
C GLN A 578 61.93 -13.70 33.70
N SER A 579 60.60 -13.79 33.87
CA SER A 579 59.62 -13.59 32.80
C SER A 579 59.59 -12.15 32.22
N SER A 580 59.11 -12.02 30.99
CA SER A 580 58.78 -10.74 30.34
C SER A 580 57.32 -10.69 29.84
N ALA A 581 56.45 -11.56 30.37
CA ALA A 581 55.05 -11.64 30.00
C ALA A 581 54.25 -10.37 30.34
N PRO A 582 53.10 -10.13 29.68
CA PRO A 582 52.15 -9.11 30.10
C PRO A 582 51.67 -9.31 31.55
N HIS A 583 51.38 -8.20 32.24
CA HIS A 583 50.82 -8.24 33.59
C HIS A 583 49.32 -8.59 33.53
N PHE A 584 48.77 -9.34 34.50
CA PHE A 584 47.36 -9.77 34.45
C PHE A 584 46.37 -8.60 34.42
N LEU A 585 46.70 -7.48 35.09
CA LEU A 585 45.90 -6.24 35.03
C LEU A 585 45.82 -5.65 33.62
N THR A 586 46.77 -5.94 32.74
CA THR A 586 46.78 -5.47 31.35
C THR A 586 45.67 -6.11 30.52
N GLN A 587 45.32 -7.38 30.83
CA GLN A 587 44.16 -8.03 30.23
C GLN A 587 42.85 -7.39 30.73
N ARG A 588 42.67 -7.23 32.06
CA ARG A 588 41.48 -6.58 32.64
C ARG A 588 41.29 -5.14 32.15
N PHE A 589 42.37 -4.35 32.13
CA PHE A 589 42.36 -2.98 31.60
C PHE A 589 42.04 -2.98 30.10
N GLY A 590 42.64 -3.88 29.32
CA GLY A 590 42.33 -4.04 27.89
C GLY A 590 40.86 -4.39 27.63
N GLN A 591 40.28 -5.32 28.40
CA GLN A 591 38.87 -5.72 28.29
C GLN A 591 37.92 -4.55 28.65
N LEU A 592 38.18 -3.86 29.77
CA LEU A 592 37.40 -2.70 30.19
C LEU A 592 37.51 -1.56 29.16
N LEU A 593 38.72 -1.31 28.64
CA LEU A 593 38.98 -0.32 27.61
C LEU A 593 38.23 -0.65 26.32
N HIS A 594 38.33 -1.89 25.82
CA HIS A 594 37.56 -2.39 24.68
C HIS A 594 36.06 -2.18 24.92
N GLY A 595 35.54 -2.55 26.11
CA GLY A 595 34.13 -2.37 26.46
C GLY A 595 33.68 -0.91 26.38
N ILE A 596 34.45 0.03 26.94
CA ILE A 596 34.16 1.47 26.87
C ILE A 596 34.27 2.00 25.43
N LEU A 597 35.25 1.55 24.65
CA LEU A 597 35.43 1.97 23.26
C LEU A 597 34.31 1.47 22.34
N VAL A 598 33.90 0.20 22.45
CA VAL A 598 32.74 -0.35 21.71
C VAL A 598 31.45 0.35 22.11
N LEU A 599 31.27 0.65 23.39
CA LEU A 599 30.14 1.48 23.86
C LEU A 599 30.28 2.96 23.48
N SER A 600 31.30 3.38 22.73
CA SER A 600 31.54 4.76 22.30
C SER A 600 31.85 4.89 20.80
N SER A 601 31.53 3.88 19.99
CA SER A 601 31.72 3.93 18.53
C SER A 601 30.62 4.73 17.81
N GLU A 602 29.38 4.64 18.30
CA GLU A 602 28.18 5.29 17.74
C GLU A 602 27.85 6.64 18.40
N ALA A 603 28.52 6.95 19.52
CA ALA A 603 28.32 8.20 20.26
C ALA A 603 29.23 9.31 19.74
N GLY A 604 28.81 10.56 19.97
CA GLY A 604 29.63 11.75 19.70
C GLY A 604 30.76 11.93 20.72
N ASP A 605 31.31 13.13 20.80
CA ASP A 605 32.39 13.47 21.74
C ASP A 605 31.88 13.60 23.19
N ASP A 606 31.59 12.46 23.83
CA ASP A 606 31.21 12.38 25.25
C ASP A 606 32.39 12.78 26.15
N GLU A 607 32.48 14.08 26.46
CA GLU A 607 33.50 14.64 27.36
C GLU A 607 33.64 13.86 28.69
N PRO A 608 32.56 13.43 29.41
CA PRO A 608 32.70 12.68 30.66
C PRO A 608 33.39 11.32 30.50
N VAL A 609 33.21 10.66 29.35
CA VAL A 609 33.88 9.38 29.02
C VAL A 609 35.33 9.66 28.67
N SER A 610 35.60 10.58 27.75
CA SER A 610 36.96 10.91 27.29
C SER A 610 37.86 11.37 28.45
N ASN A 611 37.37 12.28 29.30
CA ASN A 611 38.11 12.78 30.46
C ASN A 611 38.33 11.70 31.54
N SER A 612 37.42 10.73 31.69
CA SER A 612 37.58 9.65 32.66
C SER A 612 38.50 8.53 32.14
N LEU A 613 38.41 8.22 30.85
CA LEU A 613 39.27 7.24 30.20
C LEU A 613 40.72 7.71 30.11
N SER A 614 40.94 8.99 29.79
CA SER A 614 42.27 9.59 29.74
C SER A 614 42.96 9.57 31.11
N ARG A 615 42.21 9.86 32.19
CA ARG A 615 42.72 9.75 33.57
C ARG A 615 43.06 8.30 33.92
N LEU A 616 42.18 7.34 33.61
CA LEU A 616 42.42 5.93 33.91
C LEU A 616 43.63 5.36 33.14
N ALA A 617 43.79 5.72 31.87
CA ALA A 617 44.93 5.32 31.04
C ALA A 617 46.26 5.87 31.58
N ALA A 618 46.31 7.15 31.95
CA ALA A 618 47.52 7.76 32.53
C ALA A 618 47.96 7.08 33.85
N GLU A 619 47.01 6.68 34.70
CA GLU A 619 47.34 5.95 35.94
C GLU A 619 47.75 4.50 35.70
N PHE A 620 47.24 3.87 34.64
CA PHE A 620 47.68 2.56 34.18
C PHE A 620 49.10 2.60 33.58
N ASP A 621 49.41 3.60 32.76
CA ASP A 621 50.76 3.85 32.24
C ASP A 621 51.75 4.14 33.38
N ASN A 622 51.35 4.91 34.40
CA ASN A 622 52.13 5.12 35.63
C ASN A 622 52.42 3.80 36.37
N LEU A 623 51.46 2.88 36.42
CA LEU A 623 51.64 1.55 37.02
C LEU A 623 52.63 0.69 36.21
N LEU A 624 52.46 0.58 34.89
CA LEU A 624 53.41 -0.15 34.02
C LEU A 624 54.82 0.47 34.09
N ALA A 625 54.94 1.79 34.08
CA ALA A 625 56.20 2.51 34.20
C ALA A 625 56.92 2.27 35.55
N LYS A 626 56.18 1.99 36.63
CA LYS A 626 56.75 1.57 37.92
C LYS A 626 57.13 0.09 37.92
N LEU A 627 56.23 -0.82 37.54
CA LEU A 627 56.48 -2.27 37.51
C LEU A 627 57.69 -2.62 36.64
N SER A 628 57.82 -1.96 35.49
CA SER A 628 58.94 -2.13 34.55
C SER A 628 60.31 -1.66 35.06
N ARG A 629 60.38 -1.02 36.25
CA ARG A 629 61.65 -0.70 36.96
C ARG A 629 62.04 -1.75 38.00
N ILE A 630 61.14 -2.68 38.34
CA ILE A 630 61.38 -3.74 39.34
C ILE A 630 62.09 -4.93 38.69
N GLY A 631 61.73 -5.26 37.44
CA GLY A 631 62.47 -6.21 36.62
C GLY A 631 63.78 -5.58 36.09
N GLY A 632 64.92 -6.12 36.50
CA GLY A 632 66.24 -5.62 36.08
C GLY A 632 66.55 -5.82 34.58
N ASP A 633 67.52 -5.03 34.11
CA ASP A 633 67.96 -4.83 32.71
C ASP A 633 67.03 -3.99 31.81
N ALA A 634 67.63 -3.06 31.06
CA ALA A 634 66.94 -2.10 30.20
C ALA A 634 66.23 -2.77 29.01
N LYS A 635 66.87 -3.77 28.39
CA LYS A 635 66.28 -4.55 27.29
C LYS A 635 65.05 -5.34 27.75
N ARG A 636 65.02 -5.75 29.03
CA ARG A 636 63.90 -6.48 29.61
C ARG A 636 62.74 -5.54 29.97
N ARG A 637 63.03 -4.35 30.49
CA ARG A 637 62.05 -3.26 30.64
C ARG A 637 61.38 -2.90 29.31
N GLU A 638 62.16 -2.77 28.23
CA GLU A 638 61.65 -2.53 26.87
C GLU A 638 60.71 -3.66 26.41
N ARG A 639 61.13 -4.93 26.52
CA ARG A 639 60.30 -6.10 26.15
C ARG A 639 59.02 -6.20 26.97
N PHE A 640 59.08 -5.94 28.28
CA PHE A 640 57.89 -5.95 29.14
C PHE A 640 56.89 -4.87 28.72
N LEU A 641 57.33 -3.62 28.54
CA LEU A 641 56.44 -2.54 28.09
C LEU A 641 55.86 -2.83 26.70
N PHE A 642 56.69 -3.29 25.76
CA PHE A 642 56.25 -3.71 24.42
C PHE A 642 55.16 -4.78 24.48
N ASN A 643 55.36 -5.85 25.24
CA ASN A 643 54.38 -6.94 25.36
C ASN A 643 53.05 -6.48 25.97
N ASN A 644 53.08 -5.56 26.94
CA ASN A 644 51.87 -5.02 27.56
C ASN A 644 51.09 -4.10 26.59
N TYR A 645 51.75 -3.14 25.93
CA TYR A 645 51.08 -2.27 24.95
C TYR A 645 50.63 -3.04 23.71
N SER A 646 51.39 -4.06 23.28
CA SER A 646 50.98 -4.94 22.18
C SER A 646 49.70 -5.71 22.54
N LEU A 647 49.60 -6.25 23.77
CA LEU A 647 48.39 -6.94 24.21
C LEU A 647 47.17 -6.00 24.22
N ILE A 648 47.31 -4.76 24.70
CA ILE A 648 46.24 -3.76 24.67
C ILE A 648 45.83 -3.48 23.21
N LEU A 649 46.79 -3.23 22.32
CA LEU A 649 46.52 -2.98 20.90
C LEU A 649 45.86 -4.17 20.19
N THR A 650 46.15 -5.41 20.60
CA THR A 650 45.46 -6.61 20.12
C THR A 650 44.04 -6.71 20.66
N ILE A 651 43.79 -6.41 21.95
CA ILE A 651 42.46 -6.47 22.56
C ILE A 651 41.52 -5.38 22.03
N ILE A 652 42.05 -4.23 21.57
CA ILE A 652 41.24 -3.14 20.99
C ILE A 652 41.28 -3.09 19.46
N SER A 653 41.90 -4.06 18.76
CA SER A 653 42.22 -3.95 17.32
C SER A 653 40.99 -3.78 16.43
N ASP A 654 39.88 -4.40 16.81
CA ASP A 654 38.53 -4.38 16.23
C ASP A 654 37.67 -3.17 16.62
N THR A 655 38.10 -2.33 17.56
CA THR A 655 37.29 -1.18 18.01
C THR A 655 37.28 -0.02 16.99
N HIS A 656 36.11 0.56 16.72
CA HIS A 656 35.92 1.67 15.78
C HIS A 656 35.49 2.97 16.50
N GLY A 657 35.58 4.13 15.82
CA GLY A 657 35.20 5.45 16.36
C GLY A 657 36.37 6.33 16.79
N LYS A 658 36.12 7.64 17.00
CA LYS A 658 37.16 8.65 17.27
C LYS A 658 38.02 8.33 18.50
N LEU A 659 37.39 7.96 19.61
CA LEU A 659 38.09 7.67 20.87
C LEU A 659 38.96 6.41 20.73
N ALA A 660 38.55 5.45 19.90
CA ALA A 660 39.32 4.25 19.60
C ALA A 660 40.54 4.56 18.72
N THR A 661 40.43 5.42 17.70
CA THR A 661 41.59 5.80 16.88
C THR A 661 42.63 6.59 17.67
N GLU A 662 42.19 7.51 18.54
CA GLU A 662 43.09 8.26 19.43
C GLU A 662 43.79 7.33 20.45
N GLN A 663 43.04 6.44 21.11
CA GLN A 663 43.65 5.51 22.06
C GLN A 663 44.59 4.50 21.36
N LYS A 664 44.25 4.04 20.15
CA LYS A 664 45.16 3.25 19.30
C LYS A 664 46.42 4.05 18.94
N ARG A 665 46.33 5.35 18.66
CA ARG A 665 47.46 6.24 18.38
C ARG A 665 48.38 6.40 19.59
N VAL A 666 47.83 6.65 20.78
CA VAL A 666 48.58 6.77 22.04
C VAL A 666 49.34 5.48 22.36
N ASN A 667 48.66 4.33 22.34
CA ASN A 667 49.29 3.03 22.60
C ASN A 667 50.34 2.67 21.53
N ASN A 668 50.10 2.98 20.25
CA ASN A 668 51.12 2.84 19.20
C ASN A 668 52.34 3.73 19.43
N MET A 669 52.15 4.96 19.95
CA MET A 669 53.25 5.87 20.25
C MET A 669 54.09 5.35 21.42
N ALA A 670 53.47 4.84 22.48
CA ALA A 670 54.17 4.17 23.59
C ALA A 670 54.96 2.93 23.11
N MET A 671 54.32 2.05 22.35
CA MET A 671 54.93 0.87 21.73
C MET A 671 56.13 1.23 20.84
N ARG A 672 55.98 2.20 19.92
CA ARG A 672 57.07 2.68 19.05
C ARG A 672 58.21 3.35 19.81
N THR A 673 57.90 4.04 20.91
CA THR A 673 58.91 4.64 21.79
C THR A 673 59.78 3.55 22.43
N SER A 674 59.17 2.46 22.92
CA SER A 674 59.92 1.29 23.44
C SER A 674 60.80 0.59 22.40
N LEU A 675 60.41 0.58 21.12
CA LEU A 675 61.17 -0.01 20.02
C LEU A 675 62.32 0.87 19.49
N SER A 676 62.27 2.19 19.72
CA SER A 676 63.16 3.17 19.07
C SER A 676 64.66 2.92 19.29
N ILE A 677 65.01 2.31 20.43
CA ILE A 677 66.38 1.99 20.85
C ILE A 677 66.99 0.84 20.02
N SER A 678 66.18 -0.09 19.50
CA SER A 678 66.67 -1.29 18.78
C SER A 678 66.88 -1.11 17.27
N ARG A 679 66.45 0.01 16.67
CA ARG A 679 66.38 0.18 15.19
C ARG A 679 67.73 0.36 14.45
N LYS A 680 68.88 0.16 15.10
CA LYS A 680 70.21 0.44 14.51
C LYS A 680 70.86 -0.70 13.73
N PHE A 681 70.29 -1.91 13.69
CA PHE A 681 70.88 -3.05 12.96
C PHE A 681 69.83 -3.85 12.17
N LEU A 682 70.33 -4.54 11.12
CA LEU A 682 69.64 -5.46 10.18
C LEU A 682 68.89 -4.83 8.97
N HIS A 683 69.63 -4.79 7.86
CA HIS A 683 69.15 -4.96 6.47
C HIS A 683 69.05 -6.47 6.14
N PRO A 684 68.59 -6.93 4.93
CA PRO A 684 68.25 -6.20 3.70
C PRO A 684 66.85 -6.50 3.08
N ARG A 685 66.51 -5.81 1.99
CA ARG A 685 65.44 -6.16 1.02
C ARG A 685 66.04 -6.48 -0.36
N ARG A 686 65.52 -7.51 -1.04
CA ARG A 686 65.63 -7.86 -2.49
C ARG A 686 64.81 -9.16 -2.72
N SER A 687 64.22 -9.49 -3.88
CA SER A 687 64.31 -8.91 -5.24
C SER A 687 62.95 -8.91 -5.97
N PHE A 688 62.92 -8.18 -7.09
CA PHE A 688 61.89 -8.07 -8.13
C PHE A 688 61.04 -9.32 -8.47
N SER A 689 59.76 -9.06 -8.71
CA SER A 689 59.02 -9.60 -9.87
C SER A 689 58.61 -8.41 -10.74
N SER A 690 58.45 -8.61 -12.06
CA SER A 690 58.25 -7.53 -13.03
C SER A 690 56.90 -7.62 -13.76
N SER A 691 55.81 -7.37 -13.04
CA SER A 691 54.63 -6.73 -13.64
C SER A 691 54.84 -5.22 -13.65
N ARG A 692 54.28 -4.52 -14.64
CA ARG A 692 54.06 -3.07 -14.51
C ARG A 692 52.93 -2.88 -13.48
N PRO A 693 53.06 -1.98 -12.49
CA PRO A 693 51.88 -1.50 -11.80
C PRO A 693 51.05 -0.70 -12.80
N ALA A 694 49.83 -1.16 -13.08
CA ALA A 694 48.78 -0.24 -13.51
C ALA A 694 48.41 0.56 -12.26
N ASN A 695 48.60 1.88 -12.30
CA ASN A 695 48.21 2.76 -11.19
C ASN A 695 46.71 3.06 -11.31
N ALA A 696 45.88 2.01 -11.18
CA ALA A 696 44.45 2.11 -10.96
C ALA A 696 44.15 1.97 -9.46
N ASP A 697 43.08 2.59 -8.98
CA ASP A 697 42.63 2.46 -7.59
C ASP A 697 41.97 1.09 -7.34
N VAL A 698 41.32 0.52 -8.37
CA VAL A 698 40.67 -0.81 -8.34
C VAL A 698 40.89 -1.63 -9.61
N THR A 699 40.72 -2.95 -9.56
CA THR A 699 40.73 -3.82 -10.76
C THR A 699 39.45 -3.68 -11.59
N HIS A 700 38.30 -3.65 -10.92
CA HIS A 700 36.97 -3.65 -11.55
C HIS A 700 36.09 -2.55 -10.99
N ALA A 701 35.45 -1.78 -11.88
CA ALA A 701 34.30 -0.94 -11.54
C ALA A 701 33.04 -1.48 -12.22
N VAL A 702 31.96 -1.67 -11.46
CA VAL A 702 30.65 -2.12 -11.97
C VAL A 702 29.62 -1.01 -11.72
N ILE A 703 28.91 -0.57 -12.76
CA ILE A 703 27.91 0.51 -12.64
C ILE A 703 26.50 -0.08 -12.55
N GLY A 704 25.81 0.20 -11.44
CA GLY A 704 24.41 -0.14 -11.16
C GLY A 704 24.23 -1.42 -10.31
N ALA A 705 23.66 -1.28 -9.11
CA ALA A 705 23.30 -2.35 -8.17
C ALA A 705 21.97 -3.04 -8.52
N GLY A 706 21.68 -3.20 -9.82
CA GLY A 706 20.62 -4.12 -10.25
C GLY A 706 21.02 -5.57 -9.98
N VAL A 707 20.06 -6.49 -10.02
CA VAL A 707 20.32 -7.94 -9.78
C VAL A 707 21.39 -8.52 -10.71
N VAL A 708 21.55 -7.93 -11.91
CA VAL A 708 22.60 -8.28 -12.87
C VAL A 708 23.96 -7.70 -12.49
N GLY A 709 24.03 -6.43 -12.07
CA GLY A 709 25.29 -5.80 -11.64
C GLY A 709 25.84 -6.41 -10.35
N LEU A 710 24.97 -6.71 -9.38
CA LEU A 710 25.33 -7.48 -8.19
C LEU A 710 25.86 -8.87 -8.55
N ALA A 711 25.17 -9.61 -9.43
CA ALA A 711 25.62 -10.93 -9.87
C ALA A 711 26.98 -10.90 -10.59
N VAL A 712 27.24 -9.86 -11.39
CA VAL A 712 28.56 -9.62 -12.00
C VAL A 712 29.63 -9.29 -10.95
N ALA A 713 29.39 -8.30 -10.10
CA ALA A 713 30.39 -7.83 -9.13
C ALA A 713 30.79 -8.93 -8.14
N ARG A 714 29.81 -9.70 -7.66
CA ARG A 714 29.98 -10.92 -6.84
C ARG A 714 30.85 -11.98 -7.52
N GLU A 715 30.71 -12.16 -8.84
CA GLU A 715 31.47 -13.16 -9.59
C GLU A 715 32.90 -12.67 -9.87
N LEU A 716 33.10 -11.38 -10.17
CA LEU A 716 34.43 -10.79 -10.32
C LEU A 716 35.20 -10.80 -8.99
N ALA A 717 34.56 -10.40 -7.88
CA ALA A 717 35.13 -10.47 -6.53
C ALA A 717 35.43 -11.89 -6.03
N SER A 718 34.98 -12.95 -6.73
CA SER A 718 35.41 -14.33 -6.42
C SER A 718 36.88 -14.61 -6.74
N ARG A 719 37.53 -13.74 -7.53
CA ARG A 719 38.92 -13.92 -7.97
C ARG A 719 39.92 -13.35 -6.98
N GLU A 720 40.73 -14.24 -6.40
CA GLU A 720 41.88 -13.88 -5.57
C GLU A 720 42.78 -12.84 -6.26
N GLY A 721 43.14 -11.78 -5.51
CA GLY A 721 44.05 -10.73 -5.98
C GLY A 721 43.42 -9.64 -6.86
N THR A 722 42.09 -9.66 -7.05
CA THR A 722 41.35 -8.54 -7.66
C THR A 722 40.75 -7.63 -6.59
N SER A 723 40.41 -6.38 -6.95
CA SER A 723 39.51 -5.53 -6.17
C SER A 723 38.36 -5.04 -7.05
N THR A 724 37.14 -5.12 -6.53
CA THR A 724 35.90 -4.77 -7.25
C THR A 724 35.12 -3.74 -6.46
N ILE A 725 34.80 -2.60 -7.08
CA ILE A 725 33.85 -1.62 -6.57
C ILE A 725 32.57 -1.62 -7.42
N LEU A 726 31.43 -1.56 -6.76
CA LEU A 726 30.13 -1.35 -7.40
C LEU A 726 29.63 0.07 -7.09
N LEU A 727 29.27 0.82 -8.12
CA LEU A 727 28.75 2.19 -8.03
C LEU A 727 27.24 2.20 -8.26
N GLU A 728 26.47 2.78 -7.33
CA GLU A 728 25.01 2.91 -7.42
C GLU A 728 24.58 4.33 -7.06
N ARG A 729 23.65 4.90 -7.83
CA ARG A 729 23.13 6.26 -7.67
C ARG A 729 22.07 6.37 -6.57
N HIS A 730 21.38 5.27 -6.25
CA HIS A 730 20.39 5.17 -5.17
C HIS A 730 21.04 4.79 -3.82
N ASP A 731 20.27 4.86 -2.74
CA ASP A 731 20.67 4.51 -1.37
C ASP A 731 20.68 3.01 -1.05
N ALA A 732 20.11 2.19 -1.93
CA ALA A 732 19.97 0.76 -1.78
C ALA A 732 20.06 0.03 -3.14
N PRO A 733 20.37 -1.28 -3.18
CA PRO A 733 20.34 -2.04 -4.42
C PRO A 733 18.92 -2.22 -4.98
N GLY A 734 18.83 -2.42 -6.29
CA GLY A 734 17.63 -2.99 -6.93
C GLY A 734 16.40 -2.09 -7.09
N THR A 735 16.46 -0.81 -6.71
CA THR A 735 15.33 0.15 -6.63
C THR A 735 14.55 0.41 -7.94
N GLU A 736 15.14 0.08 -9.09
CA GLU A 736 14.52 0.23 -10.42
C GLU A 736 13.92 -1.10 -10.95
N THR A 737 14.21 -1.49 -12.20
CA THR A 737 13.62 -2.65 -12.88
C THR A 737 13.81 -3.98 -12.13
N SER A 738 14.82 -4.08 -11.26
CA SER A 738 15.11 -5.31 -10.49
C SER A 738 14.14 -5.58 -9.33
N SER A 739 13.45 -4.56 -8.81
CA SER A 739 12.31 -4.70 -7.87
C SER A 739 10.95 -4.57 -8.57
N ARG A 740 10.92 -4.05 -9.80
CA ARG A 740 9.69 -3.72 -10.55
C ARG A 740 9.41 -4.70 -11.69
N ASN A 741 9.39 -5.98 -11.39
CA ASN A 741 9.19 -7.06 -12.36
C ASN A 741 8.23 -8.14 -11.84
N SER A 742 8.04 -9.22 -12.61
CA SER A 742 7.06 -10.26 -12.34
C SER A 742 7.59 -11.38 -11.41
N GLU A 743 8.85 -11.30 -10.99
CA GLU A 743 9.53 -12.23 -10.06
C GLU A 743 9.63 -13.69 -10.55
N VAL A 744 9.42 -13.91 -11.86
CA VAL A 744 9.39 -15.25 -12.49
C VAL A 744 10.79 -15.78 -12.81
N ILE A 745 11.05 -17.01 -12.37
CA ILE A 745 12.15 -17.87 -12.85
C ILE A 745 11.70 -18.50 -14.17
N HIS A 746 12.10 -17.94 -15.31
CA HIS A 746 11.65 -18.36 -16.64
C HIS A 746 12.32 -19.67 -17.11
N ALA A 747 11.57 -20.52 -17.81
CA ALA A 747 12.09 -21.76 -18.40
C ALA A 747 12.77 -21.59 -19.79
N GLY A 748 12.80 -20.39 -20.38
CA GLY A 748 13.45 -20.14 -21.68
C GLY A 748 12.62 -20.40 -22.95
N LEU A 749 11.31 -20.62 -22.84
CA LEU A 749 10.44 -21.20 -23.88
C LEU A 749 10.28 -20.43 -25.21
N TYR A 750 10.55 -19.12 -25.27
CA TYR A 750 10.02 -18.26 -26.34
C TYR A 750 11.05 -17.71 -27.33
N TYR A 751 12.33 -17.65 -26.96
CA TYR A 751 13.37 -16.94 -27.73
C TYR A 751 14.10 -17.91 -28.68
N GLY A 752 14.74 -17.38 -29.72
CA GLY A 752 15.43 -18.20 -30.73
C GLY A 752 16.54 -19.08 -30.12
N VAL A 753 16.78 -20.26 -30.69
CA VAL A 753 17.75 -21.27 -30.18
C VAL A 753 19.11 -20.64 -29.87
N ASP A 754 19.63 -19.83 -30.80
CA ASP A 754 20.96 -19.27 -30.71
C ASP A 754 21.12 -18.01 -29.86
N THR A 755 20.01 -17.45 -29.38
CA THR A 755 20.01 -16.18 -28.64
C THR A 755 20.67 -16.29 -27.27
N LEU A 756 21.29 -15.19 -26.83
CA LEU A 756 21.76 -15.04 -25.45
C LEU A 756 20.59 -15.14 -24.47
N LYS A 757 19.41 -14.57 -24.82
CA LYS A 757 18.18 -14.74 -24.05
C LYS A 757 17.79 -16.20 -23.80
N THR A 758 17.93 -17.11 -24.78
CA THR A 758 17.73 -18.56 -24.54
C THR A 758 18.85 -19.16 -23.70
N LYS A 759 20.10 -19.00 -24.15
CA LYS A 759 21.28 -19.68 -23.58
C LYS A 759 21.50 -19.32 -22.11
N LEU A 760 21.41 -18.04 -21.76
CA LEU A 760 21.59 -17.53 -20.40
C LEU A 760 20.37 -17.76 -19.51
N CYS A 761 19.15 -17.81 -20.07
CA CYS A 761 17.96 -18.13 -19.27
C CYS A 761 17.92 -19.59 -18.83
N ILE A 762 18.29 -20.55 -19.69
CA ILE A 762 18.29 -21.98 -19.34
C ILE A 762 19.30 -22.24 -18.23
N LYS A 763 20.55 -21.76 -18.40
CA LYS A 763 21.64 -21.90 -17.43
C LYS A 763 21.38 -21.11 -16.15
N GLY A 764 20.96 -19.85 -16.26
CA GLY A 764 20.65 -18.99 -15.11
C GLY A 764 19.51 -19.51 -14.25
N LYS A 765 18.47 -20.11 -14.86
CA LYS A 765 17.39 -20.83 -14.15
C LYS A 765 17.93 -21.96 -13.28
N GLU A 766 18.88 -22.76 -13.79
CA GLU A 766 19.53 -23.83 -13.00
C GLU A 766 20.37 -23.24 -11.85
N MET A 767 21.26 -22.28 -12.15
CA MET A 767 22.08 -21.60 -11.14
C MET A 767 21.22 -20.93 -10.04
N MET A 768 20.07 -20.37 -10.42
CA MET A 768 19.15 -19.67 -9.51
C MET A 768 18.43 -20.63 -8.57
N TYR A 769 17.85 -21.74 -9.07
CA TYR A 769 17.27 -22.76 -8.20
C TYR A 769 18.31 -23.34 -7.24
N ASP A 770 19.53 -23.63 -7.73
CA ASP A 770 20.62 -24.12 -6.88
C ASP A 770 21.03 -23.10 -5.81
N LEU A 771 21.18 -21.82 -6.16
CA LEU A 771 21.54 -20.77 -5.21
C LEU A 771 20.45 -20.59 -4.14
N CYS A 772 19.18 -20.54 -4.55
CA CYS A 772 18.06 -20.37 -3.63
C CYS A 772 17.87 -21.59 -2.72
N ALA A 773 18.06 -22.82 -3.23
CA ALA A 773 17.97 -24.03 -2.44
C ALA A 773 19.12 -24.17 -1.42
N ARG A 774 20.36 -23.83 -1.81
CA ARG A 774 21.54 -23.92 -0.92
C ARG A 774 21.51 -22.90 0.22
N ASN A 775 21.00 -21.69 -0.04
CA ASN A 775 21.02 -20.56 0.91
C ASN A 775 19.66 -20.28 1.57
N GLY A 776 18.62 -21.09 1.29
CA GLY A 776 17.28 -20.92 1.87
C GLY A 776 16.52 -19.67 1.38
N LEU A 777 16.89 -19.11 0.22
CA LEU A 777 16.22 -17.92 -0.32
C LEU A 777 14.77 -18.24 -0.70
N PRO A 778 13.79 -17.37 -0.39
CA PRO A 778 12.38 -17.65 -0.68
C PRO A 778 12.11 -17.81 -2.19
N HIS A 779 11.70 -19.01 -2.60
CA HIS A 779 11.38 -19.33 -3.98
C HIS A 779 10.33 -20.47 -4.05
N ARG A 780 9.63 -20.59 -5.18
CA ARG A 780 8.63 -21.66 -5.40
C ARG A 780 8.57 -22.04 -6.88
N ASN A 781 8.72 -23.33 -7.19
CA ASN A 781 8.34 -23.86 -8.51
C ASN A 781 6.80 -23.98 -8.57
N THR A 782 6.15 -22.91 -9.06
CA THR A 782 4.70 -22.85 -9.33
C THR A 782 4.30 -23.58 -10.60
N LYS A 783 5.27 -23.96 -11.46
CA LYS A 783 5.05 -24.20 -12.89
C LYS A 783 4.47 -22.98 -13.61
N LYS A 784 4.23 -23.14 -14.91
CA LYS A 784 3.44 -22.21 -15.74
C LYS A 784 2.60 -22.98 -16.74
N TRP A 785 1.36 -22.56 -16.94
CA TRP A 785 0.48 -23.02 -18.01
C TRP A 785 0.36 -21.96 -19.11
N ILE A 786 0.63 -22.36 -20.35
CA ILE A 786 0.31 -21.57 -21.54
C ILE A 786 -1.07 -22.03 -22.01
N VAL A 787 -2.07 -21.15 -21.93
CA VAL A 787 -3.49 -21.48 -22.18
C VAL A 787 -3.96 -20.95 -23.53
N ALA A 788 -4.71 -21.77 -24.26
CA ALA A 788 -5.32 -21.42 -25.54
C ALA A 788 -6.85 -21.51 -25.47
N GLN A 789 -7.52 -20.46 -25.94
CA GLN A 789 -8.98 -20.37 -26.05
C GLN A 789 -9.48 -20.65 -27.48
N THR A 790 -8.61 -20.53 -28.50
CA THR A 790 -8.93 -20.79 -29.91
C THR A 790 -7.94 -21.77 -30.55
N GLU A 791 -8.30 -22.35 -31.69
CA GLU A 791 -7.42 -23.27 -32.43
C GLU A 791 -6.15 -22.59 -32.96
N GLU A 792 -6.21 -21.31 -33.33
CA GLU A 792 -5.03 -20.53 -33.76
C GLU A 792 -4.07 -20.29 -32.58
N GLN A 793 -4.61 -20.00 -31.40
CA GLN A 793 -3.84 -19.91 -30.15
C GLN A 793 -3.23 -21.28 -29.78
N TRP A 794 -3.97 -22.37 -29.98
CA TRP A 794 -3.49 -23.73 -29.70
C TRP A 794 -2.37 -24.14 -30.66
N ALA A 795 -2.50 -23.84 -31.96
CA ALA A 795 -1.43 -24.02 -32.94
C ALA A 795 -0.18 -23.18 -32.64
N ALA A 796 -0.31 -22.01 -32.01
CA ALA A 796 0.83 -21.22 -31.51
C ALA A 796 1.46 -21.83 -30.25
N ALA A 797 0.65 -22.37 -29.33
CA ALA A 797 1.11 -23.08 -28.14
C ALA A 797 1.86 -24.38 -28.50
N LEU A 798 1.36 -25.17 -29.45
CA LEU A 798 2.04 -26.37 -29.96
C LEU A 798 3.40 -26.06 -30.60
N LYS A 799 3.51 -24.99 -31.39
CA LYS A 799 4.82 -24.52 -31.91
C LYS A 799 5.79 -24.14 -30.78
N THR A 800 5.28 -23.60 -29.67
CA THR A 800 6.08 -23.31 -28.47
C THR A 800 6.53 -24.60 -27.77
N HIS A 801 5.69 -25.63 -27.73
CA HIS A 801 6.04 -26.96 -27.20
C HIS A 801 7.13 -27.65 -28.03
N GLU A 802 6.99 -27.67 -29.36
CA GLU A 802 8.03 -28.18 -30.27
C GLU A 802 9.35 -27.42 -30.14
N HIS A 803 9.30 -26.09 -30.00
CA HIS A 803 10.49 -25.26 -29.83
C HIS A 803 11.18 -25.56 -28.50
N ALA A 804 10.42 -25.65 -27.41
CA ALA A 804 10.92 -26.02 -26.08
C ALA A 804 11.65 -27.39 -26.11
N GLN A 805 11.08 -28.39 -26.80
CA GLN A 805 11.74 -29.68 -27.02
C GLN A 805 13.06 -29.57 -27.78
N LYS A 806 13.12 -28.76 -28.85
CA LYS A 806 14.34 -28.53 -29.65
C LYS A 806 15.48 -27.88 -28.85
N ILE A 807 15.16 -27.07 -27.83
CA ILE A 807 16.13 -26.44 -26.91
C ILE A 807 16.35 -27.23 -25.61
N GLY A 808 15.83 -28.46 -25.50
CA GLY A 808 16.01 -29.32 -24.33
C GLY A 808 15.21 -28.90 -23.08
N VAL A 809 14.26 -27.97 -23.21
CA VAL A 809 13.44 -27.50 -22.08
C VAL A 809 12.20 -28.38 -21.92
N PRO A 810 11.99 -29.03 -20.76
CA PRO A 810 10.85 -29.90 -20.55
C PRO A 810 9.54 -29.10 -20.55
N THR A 811 8.57 -29.60 -21.31
CA THR A 811 7.18 -29.15 -21.34
C THR A 811 6.26 -30.34 -21.60
N ARG A 812 4.99 -30.26 -21.19
CA ARG A 812 3.98 -31.30 -21.45
C ARG A 812 2.65 -30.69 -21.84
N LEU A 813 1.85 -31.42 -22.63
CA LEU A 813 0.46 -31.05 -22.90
C LEU A 813 -0.41 -31.52 -21.72
N VAL A 814 -1.36 -30.71 -21.27
CA VAL A 814 -2.28 -31.05 -20.16
C VAL A 814 -3.69 -31.28 -20.71
N GLY A 815 -4.28 -32.42 -20.37
CA GLY A 815 -5.63 -32.78 -20.84
C GLY A 815 -6.72 -32.04 -20.06
N ARG A 816 -7.85 -31.72 -20.72
CA ARG A 816 -8.95 -30.91 -20.12
C ARG A 816 -9.46 -31.43 -18.77
N ALA A 817 -9.57 -32.75 -18.60
CA ALA A 817 -9.98 -33.35 -17.33
C ALA A 817 -8.92 -33.24 -16.22
N GLU A 818 -7.62 -33.31 -16.57
CA GLU A 818 -6.52 -33.05 -15.63
C GLU A 818 -6.53 -31.56 -15.24
N ALA A 819 -6.66 -30.66 -16.22
CA ALA A 819 -6.70 -29.22 -16.01
C ALA A 819 -7.81 -28.81 -15.03
N GLN A 820 -9.05 -29.28 -15.27
CA GLN A 820 -10.20 -29.01 -14.42
C GLN A 820 -10.11 -29.66 -13.01
N THR A 821 -9.23 -30.65 -12.83
CA THR A 821 -8.98 -31.27 -11.52
C THR A 821 -7.89 -30.54 -10.73
N LEU A 822 -6.85 -30.03 -11.42
CA LEU A 822 -5.73 -29.33 -10.79
C LEU A 822 -6.03 -27.85 -10.51
N GLU A 823 -6.69 -27.17 -11.44
CA GLU A 823 -6.89 -25.71 -11.44
C GLU A 823 -8.31 -25.38 -11.95
N PRO A 824 -9.37 -25.68 -11.16
CA PRO A 824 -10.76 -25.63 -11.63
C PRO A 824 -11.24 -24.22 -12.06
N GLU A 825 -10.57 -23.18 -11.60
CA GLU A 825 -10.86 -21.77 -11.94
C GLU A 825 -10.21 -21.32 -13.26
N VAL A 826 -9.24 -22.08 -13.78
CA VAL A 826 -8.46 -21.69 -14.97
C VAL A 826 -9.10 -22.26 -16.23
N GLN A 827 -9.61 -21.36 -17.07
CA GLN A 827 -10.25 -21.71 -18.34
C GLN A 827 -9.22 -21.79 -19.49
N ALA A 828 -9.24 -22.90 -20.21
CA ALA A 828 -8.57 -23.07 -21.50
C ALA A 828 -9.47 -23.93 -22.41
N LEU A 829 -10.09 -23.31 -23.42
CA LEU A 829 -11.09 -23.99 -24.25
C LEU A 829 -10.49 -24.94 -25.29
N ALA A 830 -9.31 -24.61 -25.84
CA ALA A 830 -8.66 -25.38 -26.91
C ALA A 830 -7.52 -26.28 -26.40
N GLY A 831 -6.66 -25.80 -25.49
CA GLY A 831 -5.59 -26.62 -24.92
C GLY A 831 -4.62 -25.88 -24.00
N ILE A 832 -3.73 -26.66 -23.36
CA ILE A 832 -2.74 -26.17 -22.38
C ILE A 832 -1.38 -26.82 -22.61
N VAL A 833 -0.32 -26.00 -22.58
CA VAL A 833 1.08 -26.45 -22.48
C VAL A 833 1.63 -26.09 -21.09
N GLU A 834 1.94 -27.07 -20.26
CA GLU A 834 2.61 -26.89 -18.98
C GLU A 834 4.14 -26.84 -19.14
N SER A 835 4.75 -25.86 -18.48
CA SER A 835 6.19 -25.74 -18.26
C SER A 835 6.50 -26.03 -16.78
N PRO A 836 6.89 -27.27 -16.43
CA PRO A 836 7.05 -27.73 -15.04
C PRO A 836 8.29 -27.18 -14.31
N THR A 837 9.10 -26.35 -14.97
CA THR A 837 10.33 -25.75 -14.40
C THR A 837 10.25 -24.23 -14.23
N THR A 838 9.14 -23.60 -14.65
CA THR A 838 8.92 -22.16 -14.41
C THR A 838 8.51 -21.93 -12.95
N GLY A 839 9.12 -20.98 -12.26
CA GLY A 839 8.81 -20.68 -10.85
C GLY A 839 8.81 -19.20 -10.54
N ILE A 840 8.87 -18.86 -9.26
CA ILE A 840 9.00 -17.50 -8.72
C ILE A 840 10.08 -17.45 -7.63
N VAL A 841 10.70 -16.29 -7.44
CA VAL A 841 11.73 -16.01 -6.43
C VAL A 841 11.50 -14.64 -5.79
N ASP A 842 11.76 -14.49 -4.50
CA ASP A 842 11.82 -13.15 -3.88
C ASP A 842 13.02 -12.38 -4.47
N SER A 843 12.71 -11.40 -5.32
CA SER A 843 13.73 -10.61 -6.01
C SER A 843 14.54 -9.73 -5.04
N HIS A 844 13.93 -9.27 -3.94
CA HIS A 844 14.60 -8.47 -2.92
C HIS A 844 15.54 -9.32 -2.06
N SER A 845 15.06 -10.44 -1.51
CA SER A 845 15.91 -11.37 -0.75
C SER A 845 17.08 -11.90 -1.58
N LEU A 846 16.87 -12.14 -2.89
CA LEU A 846 17.95 -12.48 -3.81
C LEU A 846 18.98 -11.35 -3.92
N MET A 847 18.56 -10.10 -4.12
CA MET A 847 19.50 -8.96 -4.25
C MET A 847 20.25 -8.68 -2.95
N THR A 848 19.59 -8.72 -1.79
CA THR A 848 20.26 -8.58 -0.49
C THR A 848 21.28 -9.70 -0.25
N TYR A 849 20.98 -10.94 -0.64
CA TYR A 849 21.96 -12.04 -0.59
C TYR A 849 23.14 -11.79 -1.54
N LEU A 850 22.89 -11.35 -2.78
CA LEU A 850 23.95 -11.08 -3.75
C LEU A 850 24.85 -9.90 -3.37
N GLN A 851 24.32 -8.92 -2.62
CA GLN A 851 25.11 -7.87 -1.97
C GLN A 851 25.99 -8.46 -0.86
N GLY A 852 25.41 -9.25 0.07
CA GLY A 852 26.17 -9.87 1.17
C GLY A 852 27.30 -10.78 0.68
N ASP A 853 27.02 -11.70 -0.27
CA ASP A 853 28.03 -12.57 -0.90
C ASP A 853 28.98 -11.81 -1.85
N PHE A 854 28.81 -10.50 -2.06
CA PHE A 854 29.80 -9.63 -2.71
C PHE A 854 30.69 -8.92 -1.67
N GLU A 855 30.10 -8.37 -0.62
CA GLU A 855 30.79 -7.69 0.48
C GLU A 855 31.64 -8.67 1.31
N ASP A 856 31.14 -9.88 1.59
CA ASP A 856 31.89 -10.98 2.24
C ASP A 856 33.12 -11.44 1.43
N ARG A 857 33.17 -11.14 0.12
CA ARG A 857 34.33 -11.42 -0.75
C ARG A 857 35.34 -10.26 -0.81
N GLY A 858 35.11 -9.19 -0.06
CA GLY A 858 35.93 -7.98 -0.08
C GLY A 858 35.62 -7.04 -1.24
N GLY A 859 34.40 -7.08 -1.78
CA GLY A 859 33.89 -6.09 -2.72
C GLY A 859 33.31 -4.86 -2.01
N ASP A 860 33.55 -3.66 -2.56
CA ASP A 860 33.06 -2.40 -2.01
C ASP A 860 31.79 -1.92 -2.74
N CYS A 861 30.75 -1.54 -1.99
CA CYS A 861 29.53 -0.90 -2.53
C CYS A 861 29.51 0.61 -2.24
N ALA A 862 29.57 1.44 -3.28
CA ALA A 862 29.39 2.89 -3.20
C ALA A 862 27.97 3.28 -3.65
N PHE A 863 27.05 3.32 -2.69
CA PHE A 863 25.70 3.86 -2.85
C PHE A 863 25.70 5.39 -2.92
N LEU A 864 24.56 6.00 -3.30
CA LEU A 864 24.37 7.44 -3.45
C LEU A 864 25.42 8.15 -4.35
N THR A 865 26.02 7.40 -5.27
CA THR A 865 27.19 7.76 -6.08
C THR A 865 26.81 7.72 -7.56
N ASN A 866 26.31 8.84 -8.08
CA ASN A 866 25.82 8.92 -9.46
C ASN A 866 26.96 9.23 -10.44
N VAL A 867 27.30 8.27 -11.31
CA VAL A 867 28.31 8.45 -12.38
C VAL A 867 27.87 9.52 -13.38
N THR A 868 28.71 10.54 -13.57
CA THR A 868 28.45 11.70 -14.44
C THR A 868 29.36 11.77 -15.66
N GLY A 869 30.53 11.12 -15.64
CA GLY A 869 31.47 11.09 -16.76
C GLY A 869 32.47 9.95 -16.66
N ILE A 870 32.96 9.49 -17.81
CA ILE A 870 33.94 8.39 -17.89
C ILE A 870 34.98 8.72 -18.98
N GLU A 871 36.25 8.62 -18.64
CA GLU A 871 37.40 8.84 -19.53
C GLU A 871 38.17 7.53 -19.75
N ALA A 872 38.28 7.08 -21.00
CA ALA A 872 39.03 5.87 -21.36
C ALA A 872 40.53 6.18 -21.54
N LEU A 873 41.34 5.91 -20.50
CA LEU A 873 42.74 6.33 -20.43
C LEU A 873 43.58 5.62 -21.50
N ASN A 874 44.19 6.41 -22.40
CA ASN A 874 44.87 5.92 -23.61
C ASN A 874 44.02 4.98 -24.48
N GLY A 875 42.70 5.21 -24.53
CA GLY A 875 41.74 4.33 -25.22
C GLY A 875 41.56 3.01 -24.48
N GLY A 876 41.34 3.07 -23.15
CA GLY A 876 41.14 1.91 -22.27
C GLY A 876 42.40 1.12 -21.94
N LYS A 877 43.51 1.32 -22.67
CA LYS A 877 44.78 0.58 -22.48
C LYS A 877 45.46 0.84 -21.12
N ASN A 878 45.08 1.92 -20.45
CA ASN A 878 45.50 2.25 -19.09
C ASN A 878 44.30 2.23 -18.11
N GLY A 879 43.22 1.52 -18.45
CA GLY A 879 41.97 1.53 -17.70
C GLY A 879 41.11 2.76 -17.96
N TYR A 880 40.23 3.04 -17.00
CA TYR A 880 39.16 4.04 -17.09
C TYR A 880 39.17 4.92 -15.84
N ARG A 881 39.02 6.24 -16.02
CA ARG A 881 38.67 7.16 -14.93
C ARG A 881 37.15 7.30 -14.92
N ILE A 882 36.52 7.01 -13.79
CA ILE A 882 35.09 7.20 -13.56
C ILE A 882 34.92 8.40 -12.64
N THR A 883 34.17 9.40 -13.10
CA THR A 883 33.75 10.57 -12.31
C THR A 883 32.32 10.37 -11.85
N ALA A 884 32.07 10.57 -10.55
CA ALA A 884 30.75 10.46 -9.94
C ALA A 884 30.51 11.58 -8.93
N VAL A 885 29.23 11.91 -8.74
CA VAL A 885 28.77 12.90 -7.77
C VAL A 885 28.00 12.18 -6.66
N THR A 886 28.40 12.40 -5.41
CA THR A 886 27.74 11.84 -4.23
C THR A 886 26.52 12.68 -3.80
N SER A 887 25.67 12.17 -2.92
CA SER A 887 24.44 12.83 -2.46
C SER A 887 24.62 14.19 -1.79
N ASP A 888 25.83 14.51 -1.32
CA ASP A 888 26.18 15.84 -0.77
C ASP A 888 26.59 16.86 -1.85
N GLY A 889 26.62 16.44 -3.12
CA GLY A 889 27.03 17.24 -4.27
C GLY A 889 28.55 17.31 -4.48
N THR A 890 29.36 16.54 -3.74
CA THR A 890 30.81 16.50 -3.99
C THR A 890 31.12 15.61 -5.21
N GLU A 891 32.00 16.12 -6.09
CA GLU A 891 32.49 15.40 -7.25
C GLU A 891 33.75 14.62 -6.89
N THR A 892 33.76 13.34 -7.19
CA THR A 892 34.87 12.41 -6.92
C THR A 892 35.24 11.65 -8.20
N SER A 893 36.50 11.21 -8.30
CA SER A 893 36.93 10.36 -9.41
C SER A 893 37.79 9.21 -8.93
N ILE A 894 37.50 8.01 -9.44
CA ILE A 894 38.29 6.79 -9.21
C ILE A 894 38.84 6.28 -10.55
N THR A 895 39.88 5.45 -10.50
CA THR A 895 40.44 4.76 -11.67
C THR A 895 40.34 3.25 -11.53
N ALA A 896 39.91 2.58 -12.60
CA ALA A 896 39.72 1.14 -12.64
C ALA A 896 40.41 0.53 -13.86
N GLU A 897 41.03 -0.65 -13.72
CA GLU A 897 41.62 -1.36 -14.89
C GLU A 897 40.55 -1.78 -15.90
N THR A 898 39.37 -2.16 -15.43
CA THR A 898 38.23 -2.62 -16.22
C THR A 898 36.93 -2.00 -15.75
N LEU A 899 35.94 -1.92 -16.64
CA LEU A 899 34.67 -1.25 -16.40
C LEU A 899 33.51 -2.08 -16.96
N VAL A 900 32.51 -2.35 -16.13
CA VAL A 900 31.28 -3.04 -16.54
C VAL A 900 30.07 -2.12 -16.42
N ASN A 901 29.42 -1.87 -17.54
CA ASN A 901 28.19 -1.09 -17.63
C ASN A 901 26.96 -2.00 -17.50
N SER A 902 26.36 -2.02 -16.31
CA SER A 902 25.10 -2.72 -16.00
C SER A 902 23.96 -1.77 -15.61
N ALA A 903 24.03 -0.49 -16.04
CA ALA A 903 23.18 0.62 -15.58
C ALA A 903 21.71 0.59 -16.07
N GLY A 904 21.16 -0.59 -16.41
CA GLY A 904 19.74 -0.80 -16.72
C GLY A 904 19.20 0.14 -17.81
N ASN A 905 18.23 0.98 -17.45
CA ASN A 905 17.62 1.98 -18.33
C ASN A 905 18.63 3.03 -18.84
N TYR A 906 19.68 3.29 -18.07
CA TYR A 906 20.75 4.25 -18.37
C TYR A 906 21.99 3.60 -19.03
N ALA A 907 21.98 2.29 -19.30
CA ALA A 907 23.13 1.62 -19.89
C ALA A 907 23.50 2.17 -21.28
N CYS A 908 22.53 2.63 -22.08
CA CYS A 908 22.82 3.35 -23.33
C CYS A 908 23.50 4.71 -23.10
N TYR A 909 23.19 5.41 -22.00
CA TYR A 909 23.82 6.70 -21.68
C TYR A 909 25.28 6.50 -21.28
N ILE A 910 25.58 5.53 -20.41
CA ILE A 910 26.95 5.13 -20.04
C ILE A 910 27.75 4.67 -21.28
N ASN A 911 27.16 3.86 -22.17
CA ASN A 911 27.76 3.49 -23.46
C ASN A 911 28.16 4.71 -24.29
N ASN A 912 27.28 5.72 -24.38
CA ASN A 912 27.48 6.90 -25.21
C ASN A 912 28.47 7.92 -24.60
N MET A 913 28.87 7.77 -23.32
CA MET A 913 29.97 8.55 -22.74
C MET A 913 31.34 8.16 -23.33
N ILE A 914 31.53 6.87 -23.66
CA ILE A 914 32.82 6.29 -24.02
C ILE A 914 32.94 6.04 -25.53
N LEU A 915 31.89 5.49 -26.15
CA LEU A 915 31.92 5.14 -27.57
C LEU A 915 31.79 6.38 -28.47
N PRO A 916 32.38 6.36 -29.67
CA PRO A 916 32.23 7.46 -30.63
C PRO A 916 30.80 7.51 -31.21
N PRO A 917 30.35 8.65 -31.76
CA PRO A 917 28.95 8.89 -32.15
C PRO A 917 28.35 7.85 -33.11
N GLU A 918 29.16 7.23 -33.97
CA GLU A 918 28.74 6.21 -34.93
C GLU A 918 28.34 4.88 -34.25
N ARG A 919 28.74 4.69 -32.98
CA ARG A 919 28.40 3.55 -32.12
C ARG A 919 27.46 3.93 -30.97
N HIS A 920 26.91 5.15 -30.97
CA HIS A 920 25.91 5.56 -29.98
C HIS A 920 24.61 4.77 -30.15
N ARG A 921 23.94 4.52 -29.04
CA ARG A 921 22.70 3.73 -28.99
C ARG A 921 21.59 4.54 -28.31
N THR A 922 20.40 4.48 -28.87
CA THR A 922 19.20 5.12 -28.30
C THR A 922 18.49 4.15 -27.35
N PRO A 923 18.26 4.51 -26.08
CA PRO A 923 17.40 3.73 -25.19
C PRO A 923 15.93 3.93 -25.56
N TYR A 924 15.12 2.91 -25.30
CA TYR A 924 13.66 2.96 -25.41
C TYR A 924 13.04 2.29 -24.18
N TYR A 925 11.91 2.82 -23.71
CA TYR A 925 11.34 2.46 -22.42
C TYR A 925 9.99 1.79 -22.62
N ALA A 926 9.94 0.47 -22.38
CA ALA A 926 8.71 -0.31 -22.41
C ALA A 926 8.20 -0.53 -20.98
N LYS A 927 7.41 0.44 -20.51
CA LYS A 927 6.65 0.41 -19.25
C LYS A 927 5.67 -0.77 -19.25
N GLY A 928 5.39 -1.30 -18.07
CA GLY A 928 4.44 -2.39 -17.85
C GLY A 928 3.79 -2.24 -16.49
N THR A 929 2.47 -2.08 -16.50
CA THR A 929 1.60 -1.93 -15.33
C THR A 929 1.21 -3.29 -14.79
N TYR A 930 1.26 -3.44 -13.47
CA TYR A 930 0.75 -4.60 -12.74
C TYR A 930 -0.53 -4.24 -12.00
N PHE A 931 -1.38 -5.23 -11.79
CA PHE A 931 -2.62 -5.11 -11.04
C PHE A 931 -2.66 -6.19 -9.96
N SER A 932 -3.01 -5.84 -8.73
CA SER A 932 -3.11 -6.79 -7.61
C SER A 932 -4.54 -7.30 -7.46
N TYR A 933 -4.69 -8.56 -7.02
CA TYR A 933 -5.99 -9.15 -6.70
C TYR A 933 -6.16 -9.29 -5.18
N ALA A 934 -7.11 -8.55 -4.61
CA ALA A 934 -7.31 -8.48 -3.17
C ALA A 934 -8.23 -9.59 -2.61
N ALA A 935 -9.10 -10.16 -3.44
CA ALA A 935 -10.05 -11.18 -3.01
C ALA A 935 -9.38 -12.56 -2.84
N SER A 936 -9.94 -13.37 -1.94
CA SER A 936 -9.40 -14.70 -1.61
C SER A 936 -9.87 -15.83 -2.55
N PHE A 937 -10.65 -15.50 -3.59
CA PHE A 937 -11.16 -16.43 -4.60
C PHE A 937 -11.48 -15.66 -5.90
N PRO A 938 -11.32 -16.24 -7.11
CA PRO A 938 -10.68 -17.52 -7.40
C PRO A 938 -9.20 -17.57 -6.98
N LYS A 939 -8.64 -18.78 -6.92
CA LYS A 939 -7.22 -19.03 -6.64
C LYS A 939 -6.64 -19.94 -7.72
N THR A 940 -5.32 -19.88 -7.88
CA THR A 940 -4.56 -20.85 -8.67
C THR A 940 -3.19 -21.11 -8.03
N SER A 941 -2.59 -22.28 -8.28
CA SER A 941 -1.23 -22.60 -7.84
C SER A 941 -0.17 -22.42 -8.94
N VAL A 942 -0.62 -22.30 -10.20
CA VAL A 942 0.23 -22.11 -11.39
C VAL A 942 0.22 -20.68 -11.90
N LEU A 943 1.28 -20.29 -12.63
CA LEU A 943 1.27 -19.05 -13.42
C LEU A 943 0.49 -19.29 -14.72
N VAL A 944 -0.43 -18.41 -15.11
CA VAL A 944 -1.26 -18.57 -16.32
C VAL A 944 -0.89 -17.52 -17.36
N TYR A 945 -0.48 -17.96 -18.55
CA TYR A 945 -0.04 -17.11 -19.65
C TYR A 945 -0.91 -17.39 -20.89
N PRO A 946 -1.67 -16.41 -21.42
CA PRO A 946 -2.41 -16.62 -22.66
C PRO A 946 -1.46 -16.84 -23.85
N ALA A 947 -1.80 -17.79 -24.73
CA ALA A 947 -1.07 -18.01 -25.97
C ALA A 947 -1.30 -16.85 -26.95
N THR A 948 -0.23 -16.15 -27.32
CA THR A 948 -0.30 -14.98 -28.20
C THR A 948 -0.39 -15.37 -29.68
N LEU A 949 -1.21 -14.65 -30.44
CA LEU A 949 -1.32 -14.81 -31.89
C LEU A 949 -0.16 -14.12 -32.60
N PRO A 950 0.40 -14.71 -33.68
CA PRO A 950 1.41 -14.06 -34.51
C PRO A 950 0.98 -12.65 -34.96
N GLY A 951 1.89 -11.69 -34.89
CA GLY A 951 1.63 -10.30 -35.26
C GLY A 951 0.95 -9.43 -34.19
N HIS A 952 0.34 -10.02 -33.15
CA HIS A 952 -0.22 -9.26 -32.03
C HIS A 952 0.92 -8.87 -31.07
N GLY A 953 1.50 -7.70 -31.32
CA GLY A 953 2.77 -7.23 -30.74
C GLY A 953 2.71 -6.76 -29.29
N GLY A 954 2.04 -7.49 -28.40
CA GLY A 954 1.97 -7.24 -26.96
C GLY A 954 1.64 -8.54 -26.23
N LEU A 955 2.34 -8.79 -25.11
CA LEU A 955 2.05 -9.93 -24.24
C LEU A 955 0.66 -9.74 -23.64
N GLY A 956 -0.27 -10.66 -23.90
CA GLY A 956 -1.58 -10.66 -23.26
C GLY A 956 -1.41 -10.81 -21.74
N THR A 957 -2.23 -10.08 -20.98
CA THR A 957 -2.12 -9.91 -19.53
C THR A 957 -1.91 -11.25 -18.83
N HIS A 958 -0.70 -11.51 -18.32
CA HIS A 958 -0.44 -12.76 -17.59
C HIS A 958 -1.06 -12.75 -16.19
N LEU A 959 -1.20 -13.94 -15.61
CA LEU A 959 -1.44 -14.18 -14.20
C LEU A 959 -0.12 -14.68 -13.58
N THR A 960 0.41 -13.94 -12.60
CA THR A 960 1.52 -14.40 -11.75
C THR A 960 1.10 -14.47 -10.29
N LEU A 961 1.91 -15.14 -9.48
CA LEU A 961 1.67 -15.37 -8.06
C LEU A 961 2.80 -14.78 -7.24
N ASP A 962 2.49 -14.14 -6.11
CA ASP A 962 3.50 -13.88 -5.09
C ASP A 962 3.78 -15.14 -4.25
N LEU A 963 4.81 -15.09 -3.40
CA LEU A 963 5.16 -16.22 -2.52
C LEU A 963 4.07 -16.51 -1.47
N GLY A 964 3.25 -15.53 -1.09
CA GLY A 964 2.05 -15.73 -0.27
C GLY A 964 0.89 -16.43 -1.01
N GLY A 965 0.98 -16.57 -2.34
CA GLY A 965 -0.07 -17.15 -3.19
C GLY A 965 -1.17 -16.15 -3.58
N ARG A 966 -0.93 -14.84 -3.47
CA ARG A 966 -1.83 -13.82 -4.04
C ARG A 966 -1.60 -13.70 -5.54
N ILE A 967 -2.66 -13.40 -6.27
CA ILE A 967 -2.61 -13.20 -7.71
C ILE A 967 -2.18 -11.75 -8.02
N ARG A 968 -1.22 -11.59 -8.93
CA ARG A 968 -0.93 -10.34 -9.64
C ARG A 968 -1.22 -10.55 -11.14
N PHE A 969 -1.73 -9.53 -11.82
CA PHE A 969 -1.96 -9.53 -13.26
C PHE A 969 -1.01 -8.59 -13.98
N GLY A 970 -0.67 -8.92 -15.23
CA GLY A 970 0.25 -8.15 -16.08
C GLY A 970 1.63 -8.81 -16.22
N PRO A 971 2.68 -8.07 -16.62
CA PRO A 971 2.65 -6.66 -17.03
C PRO A 971 2.11 -6.46 -18.44
N ASP A 972 1.45 -5.32 -18.68
CA ASP A 972 1.12 -4.87 -20.03
C ASP A 972 2.33 -4.22 -20.76
N VAL A 973 2.12 -3.59 -21.92
CA VAL A 973 3.16 -2.88 -22.68
C VAL A 973 2.72 -1.47 -23.04
N GLU A 974 3.38 -0.48 -22.43
CA GLU A 974 3.23 0.95 -22.70
C GLU A 974 4.60 1.52 -23.11
N TRP A 975 4.66 2.31 -24.19
CA TRP A 975 5.89 2.96 -24.63
C TRP A 975 5.93 4.38 -24.08
N VAL A 976 7.00 4.71 -23.36
CA VAL A 976 7.22 6.02 -22.75
C VAL A 976 8.56 6.61 -23.16
N ASP A 977 8.70 7.92 -23.03
CA ASP A 977 9.92 8.64 -23.41
C ASP A 977 10.86 8.92 -22.21
N ASP A 978 10.37 8.75 -20.97
CA ASP A 978 11.11 8.97 -19.72
C ASP A 978 11.20 7.65 -18.89
N PRO A 979 12.41 7.19 -18.47
CA PRO A 979 12.57 6.03 -17.59
C PRO A 979 12.04 6.22 -16.15
N ASN A 980 11.54 7.42 -15.81
CA ASN A 980 10.99 7.74 -14.49
C ASN A 980 9.45 7.80 -14.49
N ASP A 981 8.75 7.56 -15.61
CA ASP A 981 7.28 7.36 -15.62
C ASP A 981 6.92 6.02 -14.97
N LEU A 982 6.87 6.05 -13.64
CA LEU A 982 6.50 4.94 -12.79
C LEU A 982 5.08 5.08 -12.22
N VAL A 983 4.18 5.75 -12.96
CA VAL A 983 2.76 5.91 -12.59
C VAL A 983 1.90 4.79 -13.24
N PRO A 984 1.24 3.92 -12.46
CA PRO A 984 0.32 2.91 -13.00
C PRO A 984 -0.85 3.52 -13.79
N SER A 985 -1.14 2.99 -14.98
CA SER A 985 -2.11 3.59 -15.91
C SER A 985 -3.54 3.01 -15.74
N PRO A 986 -4.55 3.79 -15.30
CA PRO A 986 -5.92 3.30 -15.11
C PRO A 986 -6.60 2.82 -16.41
N ALA A 987 -6.24 3.42 -17.55
CA ALA A 987 -6.75 3.01 -18.86
C ALA A 987 -6.30 1.59 -19.24
N ARG A 988 -5.14 1.14 -18.75
CA ARG A 988 -4.62 -0.21 -19.00
C ARG A 988 -5.37 -1.27 -18.18
N LEU A 989 -5.82 -0.96 -16.97
CA LEU A 989 -6.69 -1.85 -16.20
C LEU A 989 -8.00 -2.13 -16.97
N GLN A 990 -8.61 -1.10 -17.55
CA GLN A 990 -9.83 -1.27 -18.36
C GLN A 990 -9.62 -2.14 -19.61
N GLN A 991 -8.42 -2.11 -20.20
CA GLN A 991 -8.04 -2.97 -21.34
C GLN A 991 -7.70 -4.40 -20.92
N ALA A 992 -7.12 -4.60 -19.74
CA ALA A 992 -6.73 -5.91 -19.21
C ALA A 992 -7.92 -6.74 -18.70
N LEU A 993 -8.95 -6.10 -18.12
CA LEU A 993 -10.11 -6.80 -17.52
C LEU A 993 -10.83 -7.80 -18.46
N PRO A 994 -11.07 -7.50 -19.75
CA PRO A 994 -11.57 -8.48 -20.72
C PRO A 994 -10.62 -9.66 -20.94
N GLU A 995 -9.31 -9.43 -21.03
CA GLU A 995 -8.31 -10.48 -21.25
C GLU A 995 -8.27 -11.46 -20.07
N ILE A 996 -8.20 -10.93 -18.84
CA ILE A 996 -8.16 -11.73 -17.61
C ILE A 996 -9.36 -12.68 -17.53
N LYS A 997 -10.56 -12.18 -17.86
CA LYS A 997 -11.80 -12.98 -17.88
C LYS A 997 -11.81 -14.11 -18.91
N THR A 998 -10.93 -14.11 -19.91
CA THR A 998 -10.85 -15.23 -20.88
C THR A 998 -10.31 -16.50 -20.24
N TYR A 999 -9.35 -16.38 -19.32
CA TYR A 999 -8.69 -17.51 -18.66
C TYR A 999 -9.01 -17.65 -17.16
N LEU A 1000 -9.61 -16.64 -16.53
CA LEU A 1000 -10.05 -16.65 -15.14
C LEU A 1000 -11.47 -16.05 -15.03
N PRO A 1001 -12.51 -16.74 -15.56
CA PRO A 1001 -13.84 -16.17 -15.76
C PRO A 1001 -14.56 -15.78 -14.45
N ASN A 1002 -14.23 -16.44 -13.34
CA ASN A 1002 -14.83 -16.22 -12.02
C ASN A 1002 -14.20 -15.04 -11.25
N VAL A 1003 -13.28 -14.27 -11.85
CA VAL A 1003 -12.61 -13.15 -11.18
C VAL A 1003 -13.56 -11.98 -10.89
N ASP A 1004 -13.46 -11.42 -9.69
CA ASP A 1004 -14.17 -10.20 -9.29
C ASP A 1004 -13.43 -8.95 -9.84
N PRO A 1005 -14.03 -8.15 -10.75
CA PRO A 1005 -13.39 -6.94 -11.26
C PRO A 1005 -13.18 -5.86 -10.20
N GLU A 1006 -14.03 -5.79 -9.17
CA GLU A 1006 -13.95 -4.75 -8.13
C GLU A 1006 -12.82 -5.02 -7.13
N ALA A 1007 -12.35 -6.28 -7.05
CA ALA A 1007 -11.22 -6.70 -6.25
C ALA A 1007 -9.86 -6.64 -6.99
N ILE A 1008 -9.82 -6.12 -8.23
CA ILE A 1008 -8.58 -5.86 -8.97
C ILE A 1008 -8.21 -4.37 -8.86
N SER A 1009 -7.04 -4.08 -8.30
CA SER A 1009 -6.52 -2.71 -8.14
C SER A 1009 -5.20 -2.49 -8.89
N LEU A 1010 -4.87 -1.23 -9.20
CA LEU A 1010 -3.53 -0.84 -9.65
C LEU A 1010 -2.51 -1.16 -8.55
N ASP A 1011 -1.37 -1.74 -8.93
CA ASP A 1011 -0.29 -2.14 -8.02
C ASP A 1011 0.94 -1.24 -8.26
N TYR A 1012 1.99 -1.75 -8.88
CA TYR A 1012 3.15 -1.00 -9.34
C TYR A 1012 3.27 -1.04 -10.87
N CYS A 1013 4.21 -0.28 -11.41
CA CYS A 1013 4.73 -0.52 -12.76
C CYS A 1013 6.26 -0.50 -12.77
N GLY A 1014 6.82 -1.07 -13.84
CA GLY A 1014 8.25 -1.14 -14.09
C GLY A 1014 8.57 -0.94 -15.56
N ILE A 1015 9.77 -0.44 -15.84
CA ILE A 1015 10.23 -0.14 -17.20
C ILE A 1015 11.29 -1.15 -17.63
N ARG A 1016 11.12 -1.68 -18.85
CA ARG A 1016 12.05 -2.60 -19.49
C ARG A 1016 13.00 -1.80 -20.41
N PRO A 1017 14.34 -1.94 -20.28
CA PRO A 1017 15.28 -1.32 -21.20
C PRO A 1017 15.23 -2.01 -22.57
N LYS A 1018 14.84 -1.26 -23.61
CA LYS A 1018 14.78 -1.71 -25.01
C LYS A 1018 15.78 -0.94 -25.88
N LEU A 1019 16.21 -1.55 -26.98
CA LEU A 1019 17.09 -0.92 -27.99
C LEU A 1019 16.33 -0.60 -29.30
N GLY A 1020 14.98 -0.60 -29.25
CA GLY A 1020 14.10 -0.25 -30.37
C GLY A 1020 12.62 -0.33 -29.99
N ARG A 1021 11.75 0.47 -30.64
CA ARG A 1021 10.28 0.43 -30.48
C ARG A 1021 9.61 -0.74 -31.23
N GLY A 1022 10.33 -1.82 -31.49
CA GLY A 1022 9.75 -3.03 -32.06
C GLY A 1022 8.73 -3.61 -31.08
N GLY A 1023 7.54 -4.00 -31.58
CA GLY A 1023 6.55 -4.72 -30.77
C GLY A 1023 7.15 -5.98 -30.12
N ALA A 1024 6.48 -6.54 -29.11
CA ALA A 1024 7.04 -7.63 -28.29
C ALA A 1024 7.06 -9.00 -29.02
N VAL A 1025 7.80 -9.08 -30.12
CA VAL A 1025 7.98 -10.28 -30.94
C VAL A 1025 9.17 -11.09 -30.43
N ASN A 1026 8.93 -12.35 -30.04
CA ASN A 1026 9.96 -13.18 -29.42
C ASN A 1026 11.03 -13.73 -30.41
N THR A 1027 10.76 -13.67 -31.72
CA THR A 1027 11.66 -14.10 -32.80
C THR A 1027 11.37 -13.36 -34.10
N GLY A 1028 12.38 -13.11 -34.94
CA GLY A 1028 12.19 -12.61 -36.31
C GLY A 1028 12.33 -11.09 -36.46
N LYS A 1029 11.70 -10.51 -37.50
CA LYS A 1029 11.89 -9.10 -37.87
C LYS A 1029 11.40 -8.15 -36.76
N GLY A 1030 12.33 -7.51 -36.07
CA GLY A 1030 12.06 -6.61 -34.94
C GLY A 1030 12.39 -7.20 -33.55
N PHE A 1031 12.76 -8.48 -33.47
CA PHE A 1031 13.35 -9.05 -32.26
C PHE A 1031 14.71 -8.40 -31.98
N GLN A 1032 15.03 -8.22 -30.69
CA GLN A 1032 16.33 -7.79 -30.21
C GLN A 1032 16.75 -8.70 -29.05
N ASP A 1033 17.99 -9.19 -29.10
CA ASP A 1033 18.59 -10.01 -28.06
C ASP A 1033 19.23 -9.12 -26.97
N PHE A 1034 19.77 -9.74 -25.91
CA PHE A 1034 20.73 -9.07 -25.05
C PHE A 1034 22.02 -8.73 -25.83
N ILE A 1035 22.69 -7.64 -25.45
CA ILE A 1035 24.05 -7.34 -25.90
C ILE A 1035 24.95 -7.40 -24.66
N ILE A 1036 25.85 -8.37 -24.63
CA ILE A 1036 26.84 -8.60 -23.57
C ILE A 1036 28.17 -8.85 -24.27
N GLN A 1037 29.03 -7.84 -24.32
CA GLN A 1037 30.28 -7.86 -25.10
C GLN A 1037 31.35 -6.93 -24.51
N GLU A 1038 32.62 -7.27 -24.71
CA GLU A 1038 33.73 -6.31 -24.63
C GLU A 1038 33.70 -5.41 -25.87
N GLU A 1039 33.80 -4.09 -25.71
CA GLU A 1039 33.70 -3.16 -26.82
C GLU A 1039 35.00 -3.05 -27.62
N GLU A 1040 34.94 -3.33 -28.93
CA GLU A 1040 36.10 -3.24 -29.81
C GLU A 1040 36.77 -1.86 -29.74
N GLY A 1041 38.09 -1.84 -29.53
CA GLY A 1041 38.88 -0.62 -29.35
C GLY A 1041 38.98 -0.11 -27.89
N PHE A 1042 38.17 -0.64 -26.98
CA PHE A 1042 38.11 -0.26 -25.56
C PHE A 1042 38.32 -1.49 -24.67
N PRO A 1043 39.56 -2.00 -24.53
CA PRO A 1043 39.84 -3.24 -23.82
C PRO A 1043 39.43 -3.16 -22.35
N GLY A 1044 38.73 -4.18 -21.86
CA GLY A 1044 38.22 -4.20 -20.49
C GLY A 1044 36.95 -3.36 -20.24
N PHE A 1045 36.37 -2.70 -21.26
CA PHE A 1045 35.02 -2.13 -21.16
C PHE A 1045 33.97 -3.13 -21.65
N ILE A 1046 33.11 -3.60 -20.74
CA ILE A 1046 32.02 -4.54 -21.05
C ILE A 1046 30.67 -3.84 -20.92
N ASN A 1047 29.86 -3.97 -21.97
CA ASN A 1047 28.54 -3.39 -22.08
C ASN A 1047 27.45 -4.45 -21.89
N LEU A 1048 26.47 -4.19 -21.01
CA LEU A 1048 25.26 -5.01 -20.84
C LEU A 1048 24.02 -4.20 -21.23
N LEU A 1049 23.60 -4.30 -22.49
CA LEU A 1049 22.54 -3.45 -23.06
C LEU A 1049 21.29 -4.26 -23.41
N GLY A 1050 20.11 -3.65 -23.20
CA GLY A 1050 18.82 -4.26 -23.53
C GLY A 1050 18.40 -5.42 -22.59
N ILE A 1051 18.90 -5.43 -21.35
CA ILE A 1051 18.68 -6.52 -20.38
C ILE A 1051 17.27 -6.44 -19.76
N GLU A 1052 16.26 -6.71 -20.57
CA GLU A 1052 14.86 -6.95 -20.18
C GLU A 1052 14.62 -8.39 -19.69
N SER A 1053 13.37 -8.87 -19.61
CA SER A 1053 13.06 -10.29 -19.37
C SER A 1053 13.72 -11.20 -20.44
N PRO A 1054 14.43 -12.29 -20.06
CA PRO A 1054 14.44 -12.95 -18.76
C PRO A 1054 15.67 -12.60 -17.88
N GLY A 1055 16.07 -11.34 -17.84
CA GLY A 1055 17.32 -10.86 -17.20
C GLY A 1055 17.45 -11.18 -15.71
N LEU A 1056 16.34 -11.19 -14.95
CA LEU A 1056 16.33 -11.68 -13.56
C LEU A 1056 16.80 -13.14 -13.50
N THR A 1057 16.15 -14.03 -14.26
CA THR A 1057 16.51 -15.46 -14.33
C THR A 1057 17.93 -15.68 -14.87
N SER A 1058 18.41 -14.79 -15.74
CA SER A 1058 19.71 -14.92 -16.40
C SER A 1058 20.88 -14.33 -15.59
N SER A 1059 20.63 -13.62 -14.48
CA SER A 1059 21.61 -12.76 -13.80
C SER A 1059 22.93 -13.47 -13.45
N LEU A 1060 22.86 -14.67 -12.86
CA LEU A 1060 24.03 -15.46 -12.47
C LEU A 1060 24.84 -15.95 -13.68
N ALA A 1061 24.15 -16.37 -14.75
CA ALA A 1061 24.80 -16.79 -15.99
C ALA A 1061 25.39 -15.60 -16.78
N ILE A 1062 24.83 -14.39 -16.60
CA ILE A 1062 25.42 -13.15 -17.11
C ILE A 1062 26.71 -12.82 -16.33
N GLY A 1063 26.72 -12.99 -15.00
CA GLY A 1063 27.94 -12.81 -14.19
C GLY A 1063 29.10 -13.67 -14.68
N GLU A 1064 28.87 -14.98 -14.83
CA GLU A 1064 29.86 -15.92 -15.36
C GLU A 1064 30.28 -15.59 -16.81
N MET A 1065 29.36 -15.10 -17.65
CA MET A 1065 29.70 -14.65 -19.01
C MET A 1065 30.60 -13.41 -19.01
N VAL A 1066 30.41 -12.47 -18.08
CA VAL A 1066 31.25 -11.26 -17.95
C VAL A 1066 32.65 -11.61 -17.43
N GLU A 1067 32.76 -12.51 -16.45
CA GLU A 1067 34.03 -13.09 -16.02
C GLU A 1067 34.77 -13.74 -17.21
N GLY A 1068 34.06 -14.56 -17.98
CA GLY A 1068 34.59 -15.24 -19.16
C GLY A 1068 34.99 -14.30 -20.30
N LEU A 1069 34.42 -13.10 -20.40
CA LEU A 1069 34.84 -12.08 -21.36
C LEU A 1069 36.14 -11.39 -20.94
N LEU A 1070 36.30 -11.03 -19.66
CA LEU A 1070 37.55 -10.42 -19.15
C LEU A 1070 38.70 -11.42 -19.12
N TYR A 1071 38.43 -12.69 -18.78
CA TYR A 1071 39.46 -13.64 -18.38
C TYR A 1071 39.44 -15.00 -19.08
N GLY A 1072 38.38 -15.33 -19.81
CA GLY A 1072 38.23 -16.63 -20.50
C GLY A 1072 39.10 -16.81 -21.75
N ARG A 1073 40.02 -15.88 -22.03
CA ARG A 1073 40.96 -15.98 -23.16
C ARG A 1073 42.03 -17.05 -22.89
N LYS A 1074 41.83 -18.23 -23.48
CA LYS A 1074 42.85 -19.25 -23.77
C LYS A 1074 43.06 -19.35 -25.28
#